data_AF-A0A2E1ALS3-F1
#
_entry.id   AF-A0A2E1ALS3-F1
#
_cell.length_a   1.000
_cell.length_b   1.000
_cell.length_c   1.000
_cell.angle_alpha   90.00
_cell.angle_beta   90.00
_cell.angle_gamma   90.00
#
_symmetry.space_group_name_H-M   'P 1'
#
loop_
_entity.id
_entity.type
_entity.pdbx_description
1 polymer ?
#
loop_
_entity_poly.entity_id
_entity_poly.type
_entity_poly.pdbx_seq_one_letter_code
_entity_poly.pdbx_strand_id
1 'polypeptide(L)'
;MSNLPIMGWMVRSKSWRALVPGLLFMALMFVMPGLSQAQPPYNDFPLQIIDTYTGNVAVETSGVSFFPSDTSGNFAITIPVCPDTSTPTINGAFMNYYTRWRDFTTEPAPTFDNTLDVTIGTGSQTAVTDATPYVAKVDGGPSQNYWRNHGIVDITAQFANDFTAGAPTTIDIQNFDLPTPAGNDQASYGVGLSVVYSCADYAPATANIFGGLDFFYSEQPDDPIGDYSDLFCVSYAAAATDRTATIDGIVGGQANASSPFRGNRLWYLTGTASDPIPDETATPPAGIVATDGSAIEVGTANSIWTSNLGQEWDRVDETINIPANSTWVCLQSESVVSGGSDTGISGDLLAPIITIPTATTEQVAIGNFIWEDDVTANGAFDTGETPLDGVTVQLYTSTQTPGVDAPTASTTTTGGGFYLFDNLTPDSYVVHVPSSNFSGVLSGYSTCTGGGGDIASDDNVDENGLDTPVNGGISSATIGLAADSEPTGEAGQGSYGGSLDDNNVNMTVDFCFTQTPTEQVAIGNFIWEDDVTANGAFDTGETPLDGVAVQLYTSTQTPGVDTPVASTTTAGGGFYLFDNLTPGNYVVHVPASNFSGALSGYSTCTGGGGDIASDDNVDENGQDIPVNGGISSTTIGLAANGEPTGEAGQGSYTGSLDDNNVNMTVDFCFTQTPTEQVAIGNFIWADNVTSNGAFDAGETPLDGVAVQLYTSTQTPGVDTPVASTTTAGGGFYLFDNIAPGSYVVHLPASNLSGVLSGYASCTGAGGDNANDDNADENGQDVLDNGGISSGVVDVLPDTEPTGEAGQGSYTGSLDDDNVNMTIDFCVMVGVPITPTPPVAGEPSIADPAIVKLVDPAFAQPNETVVWTITVTNPTDSTLANVSFTDQVDARLEILGTAATDGTVSASGQTVTFSIASLAPNEVVTITVTTRVRSTADVPFIIDNTAILSNPYTGSSSARITSVQSLPSTGETPAWRAPLMMILVISMGAGVTILLHR
;
A
#
# COMPACT_ATOMS: atom_id res chain seq x y z
N MET A 1 44.23 -28.51 -5.12
CA MET A 1 44.19 -29.89 -4.58
C MET A 1 43.21 -29.88 -3.40
N SER A 2 42.28 -30.80 -3.19
CA SER A 2 41.58 -31.75 -4.08
C SER A 2 40.75 -32.69 -3.20
N ASN A 3 39.42 -32.73 -3.36
CA ASN A 3 38.58 -33.94 -3.43
C ASN A 3 37.08 -33.59 -3.56
N LEU A 4 36.29 -34.59 -3.99
CA LEU A 4 34.87 -34.60 -4.40
C LEU A 4 34.25 -35.95 -3.90
N PRO A 5 32.96 -36.32 -4.15
CA PRO A 5 31.86 -35.67 -4.89
C PRO A 5 30.67 -35.29 -3.93
N ILE A 6 29.36 -35.21 -4.22
CA ILE A 6 28.46 -35.64 -5.34
C ILE A 6 27.23 -34.69 -5.43
N MET A 7 26.81 -34.31 -6.65
CA MET A 7 25.46 -33.84 -7.14
C MET A 7 24.64 -32.79 -6.34
N GLY A 8 23.90 -31.84 -6.94
CA GLY A 8 23.70 -31.44 -8.35
C GLY A 8 22.43 -31.99 -9.03
N TRP A 9 21.67 -31.24 -9.86
CA TRP A 9 21.64 -29.80 -10.18
C TRP A 9 20.32 -29.46 -10.94
N MET A 10 20.13 -28.22 -11.40
CA MET A 10 18.91 -27.73 -12.10
C MET A 10 19.07 -27.70 -13.65
N VAL A 11 18.03 -27.22 -14.39
CA VAL A 11 17.99 -26.68 -15.79
C VAL A 11 17.14 -27.46 -16.83
N ARG A 12 16.73 -26.75 -17.90
CA ARG A 12 15.56 -26.93 -18.81
C ARG A 12 15.79 -27.79 -20.09
N SER A 13 14.65 -28.15 -20.71
CA SER A 13 14.30 -28.06 -22.16
C SER A 13 14.41 -29.28 -23.11
N LYS A 14 13.41 -29.37 -24.03
CA LYS A 14 13.29 -30.11 -25.33
C LYS A 14 13.72 -31.61 -25.35
N SER A 15 12.96 -32.58 -25.85
CA SER A 15 12.11 -32.61 -27.07
C SER A 15 11.18 -33.86 -27.14
N TRP A 16 10.43 -34.02 -28.24
CA TRP A 16 9.49 -35.12 -28.54
C TRP A 16 10.01 -36.56 -28.32
N ARG A 17 9.13 -37.48 -27.86
CA ARG A 17 8.40 -38.43 -28.75
C ARG A 17 7.36 -39.29 -27.98
N ALA A 18 6.39 -39.84 -28.72
CA ALA A 18 5.20 -40.51 -28.20
C ALA A 18 5.42 -41.98 -27.78
N LEU A 19 4.50 -42.52 -26.97
CA LEU A 19 4.24 -43.96 -26.87
C LEU A 19 2.82 -44.25 -26.35
N VAL A 20 1.97 -44.82 -27.21
CA VAL A 20 0.68 -45.45 -26.87
C VAL A 20 0.91 -46.96 -26.69
N PRO A 21 0.30 -47.64 -25.71
CA PRO A 21 0.64 -49.03 -25.39
C PRO A 21 -0.03 -50.06 -26.32
N GLY A 22 0.57 -51.27 -26.43
CA GLY A 22 -0.26 -52.45 -26.17
C GLY A 22 -0.47 -53.55 -27.22
N LEU A 23 0.37 -53.68 -28.26
CA LEU A 23 0.66 -54.96 -28.96
C LEU A 23 -0.50 -55.87 -29.49
N LEU A 24 -0.46 -56.04 -30.83
CA LEU A 24 -0.45 -57.36 -31.51
C LEU A 24 -1.77 -58.17 -31.66
N PHE A 25 -2.31 -58.22 -32.90
CA PHE A 25 -2.22 -59.45 -33.73
C PHE A 25 -2.50 -59.18 -35.23
N MET A 26 -1.80 -59.91 -36.10
CA MET A 26 -1.91 -59.94 -37.58
C MET A 26 -2.17 -61.41 -37.98
N ALA A 27 -2.74 -61.82 -39.12
CA ALA A 27 -3.06 -61.12 -40.37
C ALA A 27 -4.09 -61.95 -41.20
N LEU A 28 -4.20 -61.59 -42.49
CA LEU A 28 -4.57 -62.39 -43.68
C LEU A 28 -5.97 -62.18 -44.30
N MET A 29 -5.96 -61.92 -45.61
CA MET A 29 -7.11 -61.71 -46.50
C MET A 29 -7.40 -62.98 -47.31
N PHE A 30 -8.67 -63.18 -47.73
CA PHE A 30 -9.13 -63.35 -49.13
C PHE A 30 -10.39 -64.25 -49.32
N VAL A 31 -11.07 -64.02 -50.46
CA VAL A 31 -12.06 -64.87 -51.17
C VAL A 31 -13.52 -64.90 -50.66
N MET A 32 -14.38 -64.02 -51.22
CA MET A 32 -15.46 -64.37 -52.19
C MET A 32 -16.10 -63.08 -52.79
N PRO A 33 -16.78 -63.11 -53.96
CA PRO A 33 -17.03 -61.89 -54.77
C PRO A 33 -18.50 -61.59 -55.16
N GLY A 34 -18.73 -60.36 -55.65
CA GLY A 34 -19.97 -59.89 -56.31
C GLY A 34 -20.75 -58.86 -55.47
N LEU A 35 -21.44 -57.87 -56.07
CA LEU A 35 -21.71 -57.59 -57.49
C LEU A 35 -22.06 -56.10 -57.72
N SER A 36 -22.29 -55.72 -58.99
CA SER A 36 -22.72 -54.39 -59.50
C SER A 36 -21.63 -53.32 -59.64
N GLN A 37 -21.97 -52.23 -60.35
CA GLN A 37 -21.02 -51.27 -60.92
C GLN A 37 -20.74 -50.14 -59.94
N ALA A 38 -19.46 -49.91 -59.63
CA ALA A 38 -19.04 -48.59 -59.15
C ALA A 38 -19.14 -47.59 -60.32
N GLN A 39 -19.87 -46.51 -60.12
CA GLN A 39 -19.59 -45.25 -60.83
C GLN A 39 -18.15 -44.80 -60.46
N PRO A 40 -17.50 -43.90 -61.24
CA PRO A 40 -16.34 -43.20 -60.72
C PRO A 40 -16.70 -42.54 -59.37
N PRO A 41 -15.80 -42.52 -58.38
CA PRO A 41 -16.05 -41.76 -57.16
C PRO A 41 -16.29 -40.31 -57.53
N TYR A 42 -17.25 -39.69 -56.83
CA TYR A 42 -17.34 -38.25 -56.79
C TYR A 42 -16.10 -37.72 -56.07
N ASN A 43 -15.46 -36.74 -56.68
CA ASN A 43 -14.30 -36.05 -56.13
C ASN A 43 -14.76 -34.66 -55.74
N ASP A 44 -15.12 -34.50 -54.47
CA ASP A 44 -15.31 -33.22 -53.82
C ASP A 44 -13.99 -32.43 -53.96
N PHE A 45 -14.06 -31.14 -54.25
CA PHE A 45 -12.89 -30.26 -54.14
C PHE A 45 -12.87 -29.68 -52.72
N PRO A 46 -11.75 -29.77 -51.98
CA PRO A 46 -11.68 -29.12 -50.69
C PRO A 46 -11.79 -27.60 -50.87
N LEU A 47 -12.58 -26.95 -50.02
CA LEU A 47 -12.57 -25.49 -49.87
C LEU A 47 -11.14 -25.04 -49.57
N GLN A 48 -10.53 -24.30 -50.50
CA GLN A 48 -9.14 -23.89 -50.38
C GLN A 48 -9.07 -22.45 -49.90
N ILE A 49 -8.25 -22.18 -48.88
CA ILE A 49 -7.89 -20.80 -48.52
C ILE A 49 -7.03 -20.24 -49.65
N ILE A 50 -7.47 -19.13 -50.23
CA ILE A 50 -6.75 -18.38 -51.27
C ILE A 50 -5.72 -17.47 -50.61
N ASP A 51 -6.14 -16.70 -49.60
CA ASP A 51 -5.30 -15.72 -48.91
C ASP A 51 -5.88 -15.36 -47.52
N THR A 52 -5.03 -14.88 -46.61
CA THR A 52 -5.38 -14.57 -45.22
C THR A 52 -4.90 -13.17 -44.82
N TYR A 53 -5.83 -12.29 -44.49
CA TYR A 53 -5.56 -10.91 -44.08
C TYR A 53 -5.67 -10.77 -42.57
N THR A 54 -4.80 -9.98 -41.95
CA THR A 54 -4.78 -9.75 -40.49
C THR A 54 -4.63 -8.27 -40.18
N GLY A 55 -5.29 -7.82 -39.12
CA GLY A 55 -5.33 -6.41 -38.71
C GLY A 55 -6.75 -5.87 -38.71
N ASN A 56 -6.91 -4.55 -38.80
CA ASN A 56 -8.20 -3.86 -38.70
C ASN A 56 -8.95 -3.94 -40.05
N VAL A 57 -9.31 -5.14 -40.48
CA VAL A 57 -9.69 -5.45 -41.88
C VAL A 57 -11.18 -5.70 -42.09
N ALA A 58 -11.68 -5.27 -43.26
CA ALA A 58 -13.00 -5.59 -43.80
C ALA A 58 -12.88 -5.95 -45.30
N VAL A 59 -13.95 -6.46 -45.91
CA VAL A 59 -13.96 -6.87 -47.34
C VAL A 59 -15.14 -6.21 -48.06
N GLU A 60 -14.84 -5.27 -48.95
CA GLU A 60 -15.80 -4.60 -49.85
C GLU A 60 -15.88 -5.41 -51.15
N THR A 61 -17.07 -5.68 -51.70
CA THR A 61 -17.20 -6.61 -52.83
C THR A 61 -18.27 -6.16 -53.83
N SER A 62 -18.03 -6.37 -55.13
CA SER A 62 -18.93 -5.93 -56.21
C SER A 62 -18.75 -6.77 -57.47
N GLY A 63 -19.83 -7.08 -58.18
CA GLY A 63 -19.78 -7.96 -59.36
C GLY A 63 -20.80 -7.62 -60.43
N VAL A 64 -20.57 -8.13 -61.65
CA VAL A 64 -21.46 -7.98 -62.79
C VAL A 64 -21.57 -9.32 -63.52
N SER A 65 -22.78 -9.87 -63.58
CA SER A 65 -23.11 -11.02 -64.44
C SER A 65 -23.20 -10.55 -65.89
N PHE A 66 -22.38 -11.10 -66.79
CA PHE A 66 -22.37 -10.67 -68.20
C PHE A 66 -23.25 -11.58 -69.07
N PHE A 67 -24.11 -10.94 -69.87
CA PHE A 67 -24.95 -11.63 -70.84
C PHE A 67 -24.08 -12.28 -71.93
N PRO A 68 -24.53 -13.37 -72.61
CA PRO A 68 -23.78 -14.07 -73.66
C PRO A 68 -23.51 -13.28 -74.97
N SER A 69 -23.49 -11.94 -74.93
CA SER A 69 -23.36 -11.04 -76.06
C SER A 69 -22.29 -9.95 -75.91
N ASP A 70 -21.89 -9.59 -74.70
CA ASP A 70 -20.85 -8.59 -74.44
C ASP A 70 -19.63 -9.28 -73.80
N THR A 71 -18.53 -9.37 -74.55
CA THR A 71 -17.28 -9.96 -74.04
C THR A 71 -16.37 -8.95 -73.36
N SER A 72 -16.63 -7.65 -73.51
CA SER A 72 -15.81 -6.59 -72.91
C SER A 72 -16.68 -5.52 -72.26
N GLY A 73 -16.12 -4.85 -71.25
CA GLY A 73 -16.82 -3.81 -70.51
C GLY A 73 -15.94 -3.09 -69.49
N ASN A 74 -16.61 -2.26 -68.68
CA ASN A 74 -16.04 -1.59 -67.52
C ASN A 74 -16.94 -1.84 -66.30
N PHE A 75 -16.37 -1.93 -65.10
CA PHE A 75 -17.13 -1.94 -63.85
C PHE A 75 -16.33 -1.26 -62.73
N ALA A 76 -17.03 -0.70 -61.74
CA ALA A 76 -16.41 0.10 -60.70
C ALA A 76 -16.98 -0.20 -59.32
N ILE A 77 -16.09 -0.33 -58.33
CA ILE A 77 -16.41 -0.50 -56.91
C ILE A 77 -15.95 0.77 -56.17
N THR A 78 -16.77 1.27 -55.24
CA THR A 78 -16.43 2.46 -54.45
C THR A 78 -16.30 2.05 -52.99
N ILE A 79 -15.08 2.10 -52.46
CA ILE A 79 -14.81 1.76 -51.07
C ILE A 79 -15.45 2.84 -50.20
N PRO A 80 -16.22 2.48 -49.15
CA PRO A 80 -16.78 3.46 -48.22
C PRO A 80 -15.67 4.25 -47.52
N VAL A 81 -16.04 5.41 -47.00
CA VAL A 81 -15.16 6.15 -46.08
C VAL A 81 -15.22 5.45 -44.72
N CYS A 82 -14.08 5.32 -44.04
CA CYS A 82 -14.02 4.75 -42.69
C CYS A 82 -14.95 5.51 -41.72
N PRO A 83 -15.59 4.86 -40.73
CA PRO A 83 -16.50 5.54 -39.79
C PRO A 83 -15.84 6.69 -39.02
N ASP A 84 -14.57 6.54 -38.62
CA ASP A 84 -13.71 7.59 -38.05
C ASP A 84 -13.31 8.72 -39.03
N THR A 85 -13.81 8.67 -40.26
CA THR A 85 -13.48 9.55 -41.41
C THR A 85 -12.04 9.43 -41.95
N SER A 86 -11.28 8.41 -41.53
CA SER A 86 -9.95 8.15 -42.05
C SER A 86 -9.94 7.62 -43.49
N THR A 87 -8.76 7.60 -44.09
CA THR A 87 -8.51 7.07 -45.44
C THR A 87 -8.32 5.56 -45.41
N PRO A 88 -9.20 4.75 -46.04
CA PRO A 88 -9.04 3.31 -46.05
C PRO A 88 -7.76 2.89 -46.77
N THR A 89 -7.12 1.83 -46.30
CA THR A 89 -5.96 1.21 -46.97
C THR A 89 -6.37 -0.12 -47.59
N ILE A 90 -6.26 -0.24 -48.91
CA ILE A 90 -6.51 -1.48 -49.64
C ILE A 90 -5.36 -2.44 -49.34
N ASN A 91 -5.67 -3.54 -48.68
CA ASN A 91 -4.72 -4.59 -48.32
C ASN A 91 -4.57 -5.60 -49.48
N GLY A 92 -5.65 -5.87 -50.22
CA GLY A 92 -5.68 -6.78 -51.36
C GLY A 92 -6.92 -6.57 -52.24
N ALA A 93 -6.81 -6.74 -53.56
CA ALA A 93 -7.94 -6.65 -54.50
C ALA A 93 -7.91 -7.82 -55.50
N PHE A 94 -9.02 -8.57 -55.59
CA PHE A 94 -9.15 -9.87 -56.22
C PHE A 94 -10.28 -9.90 -57.25
N MET A 95 -9.99 -10.19 -58.51
CA MET A 95 -11.03 -10.49 -59.51
C MET A 95 -11.30 -12.00 -59.52
N ASN A 96 -12.57 -12.41 -59.42
CA ASN A 96 -13.06 -13.79 -59.56
C ASN A 96 -13.84 -13.94 -60.87
N TYR A 97 -13.81 -15.11 -61.51
CA TYR A 97 -14.39 -15.32 -62.84
C TYR A 97 -14.92 -16.74 -63.03
N TYR A 98 -16.22 -16.88 -63.32
CA TYR A 98 -16.86 -18.17 -63.54
C TYR A 98 -17.35 -18.36 -64.99
N THR A 99 -17.35 -19.61 -65.45
CA THR A 99 -17.91 -20.00 -66.76
C THR A 99 -18.70 -21.30 -66.65
N ARG A 100 -19.85 -21.39 -67.32
CA ARG A 100 -20.62 -22.64 -67.40
C ARG A 100 -20.68 -23.19 -68.83
N TRP A 101 -20.44 -24.50 -68.98
CA TRP A 101 -20.54 -25.30 -70.21
C TRP A 101 -19.50 -24.97 -71.31
N ARG A 102 -18.30 -25.58 -71.25
CA ARG A 102 -17.33 -25.58 -72.36
C ARG A 102 -16.62 -26.93 -72.53
N ASP A 103 -16.59 -27.48 -73.74
CA ASP A 103 -15.90 -28.75 -74.07
C ASP A 103 -14.41 -28.49 -74.34
N PHE A 104 -13.58 -28.79 -73.34
CA PHE A 104 -12.12 -28.63 -73.41
C PHE A 104 -11.40 -29.77 -74.16
N THR A 105 -12.11 -30.72 -74.76
CA THR A 105 -11.51 -31.75 -75.63
C THR A 105 -11.29 -31.28 -77.07
N THR A 106 -12.00 -30.25 -77.51
CA THR A 106 -12.00 -29.76 -78.90
C THR A 106 -11.50 -28.32 -79.06
N GLU A 107 -11.66 -27.47 -78.05
CA GLU A 107 -11.23 -26.06 -78.06
C GLU A 107 -10.03 -25.82 -77.13
N PRO A 108 -9.11 -24.89 -77.48
CA PRO A 108 -7.99 -24.55 -76.61
C PRO A 108 -8.45 -23.86 -75.33
N ALA A 109 -7.67 -24.03 -74.25
CA ALA A 109 -7.84 -23.27 -73.02
C ALA A 109 -7.82 -21.76 -73.31
N PRO A 110 -8.66 -20.96 -72.62
CA PRO A 110 -8.73 -19.52 -72.84
C PRO A 110 -7.37 -18.85 -72.59
N THR A 111 -6.82 -18.25 -73.64
CA THR A 111 -5.79 -17.22 -73.50
C THR A 111 -6.49 -15.91 -73.16
N PHE A 112 -6.58 -15.59 -71.87
CA PHE A 112 -6.84 -14.23 -71.43
C PHE A 112 -5.71 -13.34 -71.94
N ASP A 113 -6.01 -12.11 -72.37
CA ASP A 113 -4.93 -11.14 -72.53
C ASP A 113 -4.47 -10.69 -71.14
N ASN A 114 -3.17 -10.57 -70.93
CA ASN A 114 -2.59 -10.24 -69.62
C ASN A 114 -2.66 -8.71 -69.34
N THR A 115 -3.59 -8.00 -69.96
CA THR A 115 -3.74 -6.54 -69.90
C THR A 115 -5.14 -6.17 -69.42
N LEU A 116 -5.34 -6.21 -68.11
CA LEU A 116 -6.50 -5.64 -67.44
C LEU A 116 -6.20 -4.19 -67.04
N ASP A 117 -6.91 -3.20 -67.62
CA ASP A 117 -6.70 -1.78 -67.29
C ASP A 117 -7.39 -1.40 -65.96
N VAL A 118 -6.78 -1.79 -64.85
CA VAL A 118 -7.21 -1.38 -63.50
C VAL A 118 -6.83 0.08 -63.25
N THR A 119 -7.83 0.93 -62.97
CA THR A 119 -7.64 2.34 -62.60
C THR A 119 -8.07 2.57 -61.14
N ILE A 120 -7.27 3.31 -60.37
CA ILE A 120 -7.59 3.67 -58.99
C ILE A 120 -7.47 5.20 -58.85
N GLY A 121 -8.58 5.85 -58.48
CA GLY A 121 -8.59 7.29 -58.18
C GLY A 121 -8.90 8.25 -59.34
N THR A 122 -9.10 9.52 -58.99
CA THR A 122 -9.95 10.47 -59.75
C THR A 122 -9.27 11.22 -60.92
N GLY A 123 -8.45 10.54 -61.72
CA GLY A 123 -8.18 10.96 -63.10
C GLY A 123 -6.72 11.12 -63.55
N SER A 124 -6.56 11.12 -64.89
CA SER A 124 -5.31 11.00 -65.66
C SER A 124 -4.69 9.61 -65.61
N GLN A 125 -5.00 8.81 -66.63
CA GLN A 125 -4.52 7.43 -66.84
C GLN A 125 -3.01 7.27 -66.56
N THR A 126 -2.69 6.47 -65.55
CA THR A 126 -1.35 5.91 -65.34
C THR A 126 -1.56 4.41 -65.15
N ALA A 127 -1.36 3.63 -66.22
CA ALA A 127 -1.57 2.19 -66.19
C ALA A 127 -0.57 1.52 -65.23
N VAL A 128 -0.95 0.38 -64.65
CA VAL A 128 -0.09 -0.42 -63.75
C VAL A 128 0.94 -1.18 -64.60
N THR A 129 1.94 -0.48 -65.10
CA THR A 129 2.92 -1.00 -66.07
C THR A 129 4.37 -0.83 -65.61
N ASP A 130 4.84 -1.65 -64.66
CA ASP A 130 6.27 -1.98 -64.59
C ASP A 130 6.62 -3.32 -63.91
N ALA A 131 7.84 -3.77 -64.23
CA ALA A 131 8.69 -4.74 -63.54
C ALA A 131 8.30 -6.23 -63.47
N THR A 132 7.04 -6.60 -63.20
CA THR A 132 6.65 -8.04 -63.13
C THR A 132 5.31 -8.32 -63.81
N PRO A 133 5.26 -9.17 -64.86
CA PRO A 133 3.99 -9.72 -65.30
C PRO A 133 3.46 -10.64 -64.20
N TYR A 134 2.43 -10.21 -63.50
CA TYR A 134 1.67 -11.08 -62.61
C TYR A 134 0.97 -12.14 -63.46
N VAL A 135 1.61 -13.31 -63.54
CA VAL A 135 0.95 -14.53 -64.01
C VAL A 135 -0.16 -14.81 -63.00
N ALA A 136 -1.41 -14.83 -63.46
CA ALA A 136 -2.53 -15.25 -62.63
C ALA A 136 -2.16 -16.57 -61.96
N LYS A 137 -2.07 -16.55 -60.62
CA LYS A 137 -1.62 -17.68 -59.83
C LYS A 137 -2.80 -18.63 -59.75
N VAL A 138 -2.90 -19.51 -60.75
CA VAL A 138 -3.97 -20.51 -60.85
C VAL A 138 -3.74 -21.56 -59.76
N ASP A 139 -4.15 -21.22 -58.54
CA ASP A 139 -4.05 -22.03 -57.32
C ASP A 139 -5.12 -23.12 -57.32
N GLY A 140 -4.99 -23.97 -58.34
CA GLY A 140 -5.91 -25.02 -58.71
C GLY A 140 -5.54 -25.48 -60.13
N GLY A 141 -5.12 -26.74 -60.28
CA GLY A 141 -5.08 -27.32 -61.64
C GLY A 141 -6.51 -27.39 -62.19
N PRO A 142 -6.75 -27.10 -63.49
CA PRO A 142 -8.11 -27.08 -64.03
C PRO A 142 -8.85 -28.39 -63.73
N SER A 143 -9.97 -28.26 -63.01
CA SER A 143 -10.74 -29.33 -62.38
C SER A 143 -11.51 -30.17 -63.42
N GLN A 144 -10.78 -31.01 -64.16
CA GLN A 144 -11.32 -31.86 -65.24
C GLN A 144 -12.15 -33.06 -64.73
N ASN A 145 -13.27 -32.80 -64.04
CA ASN A 145 -14.29 -33.79 -63.74
C ASN A 145 -15.21 -33.98 -64.96
N TYR A 146 -14.95 -35.03 -65.75
CA TYR A 146 -15.72 -35.34 -66.97
C TYR A 146 -17.13 -35.87 -66.68
N TRP A 147 -18.11 -34.97 -66.54
CA TRP A 147 -19.51 -35.29 -66.83
C TRP A 147 -19.96 -34.59 -68.11
N ARG A 148 -20.18 -35.39 -69.16
CA ARG A 148 -20.53 -34.94 -70.53
C ARG A 148 -19.53 -33.95 -71.16
N ASN A 149 -18.22 -34.21 -71.04
CA ASN A 149 -17.10 -33.44 -71.64
C ASN A 149 -16.89 -31.99 -71.17
N HIS A 150 -17.79 -31.39 -70.39
CA HIS A 150 -17.64 -29.99 -70.01
C HIS A 150 -16.78 -29.80 -68.76
N GLY A 151 -16.00 -28.72 -68.74
CA GLY A 151 -15.32 -28.24 -67.53
C GLY A 151 -15.87 -26.90 -67.06
N ILE A 152 -15.49 -26.54 -65.84
CA ILE A 152 -15.60 -25.19 -65.27
C ILE A 152 -14.16 -24.70 -65.05
N VAL A 153 -13.97 -23.39 -65.11
CA VAL A 153 -12.72 -22.73 -64.74
C VAL A 153 -13.12 -21.57 -63.83
N ASP A 154 -12.55 -21.55 -62.63
CA ASP A 154 -12.53 -20.38 -61.75
C ASP A 154 -11.11 -19.77 -61.79
N ILE A 155 -11.04 -18.45 -61.65
CA ILE A 155 -9.78 -17.68 -61.65
C ILE A 155 -9.93 -16.53 -60.67
N THR A 156 -9.38 -16.69 -59.47
CA THR A 156 -9.04 -15.57 -58.59
C THR A 156 -7.69 -14.98 -59.00
N ALA A 157 -7.64 -13.66 -59.21
CA ALA A 157 -6.39 -12.95 -59.52
C ALA A 157 -6.28 -11.65 -58.71
N GLN A 158 -5.15 -11.49 -58.00
CA GLN A 158 -4.83 -10.37 -57.13
C GLN A 158 -4.08 -9.27 -57.92
N PHE A 159 -4.52 -8.01 -57.81
CA PHE A 159 -4.00 -6.89 -58.64
C PHE A 159 -3.54 -5.63 -57.89
N ALA A 160 -3.88 -5.46 -56.61
CA ALA A 160 -3.43 -4.31 -55.81
C ALA A 160 -3.38 -4.65 -54.31
N ASN A 161 -2.25 -4.35 -53.66
CA ASN A 161 -1.99 -4.54 -52.23
C ASN A 161 -1.32 -3.27 -51.66
N ASP A 162 -1.38 -3.09 -50.34
CA ASP A 162 -0.71 -2.01 -49.57
C ASP A 162 -0.94 -0.57 -50.08
N PHE A 163 -2.14 -0.25 -50.57
CA PHE A 163 -2.47 1.08 -51.14
C PHE A 163 -3.38 1.90 -50.22
N THR A 164 -2.84 2.96 -49.60
CA THR A 164 -3.64 3.95 -48.84
C THR A 164 -4.38 4.88 -49.79
N ALA A 165 -5.71 4.91 -49.68
CA ALA A 165 -6.60 5.46 -50.70
C ALA A 165 -7.21 6.82 -50.29
N GLY A 166 -7.30 7.77 -51.23
CA GLY A 166 -7.91 9.08 -50.97
C GLY A 166 -9.44 8.99 -50.84
N ALA A 167 -10.04 9.67 -49.87
CA ALA A 167 -11.48 9.57 -49.62
C ALA A 167 -12.34 10.39 -50.62
N PRO A 168 -13.42 9.83 -51.20
CA PRO A 168 -13.69 8.39 -51.39
C PRO A 168 -12.89 7.84 -52.59
N THR A 169 -12.49 6.56 -52.54
CA THR A 169 -11.80 5.91 -53.66
C THR A 169 -12.72 4.94 -54.38
N THR A 170 -12.93 5.22 -55.67
CA THR A 170 -13.44 4.26 -56.64
C THR A 170 -12.27 3.55 -57.31
N ILE A 171 -12.31 2.21 -57.32
CA ILE A 171 -11.52 1.37 -58.23
C ILE A 171 -12.41 1.13 -59.45
N ASP A 172 -11.91 1.50 -60.64
CA ASP A 172 -12.60 1.40 -61.91
C ASP A 172 -11.79 0.49 -62.84
N ILE A 173 -12.32 -0.70 -63.11
CA ILE A 173 -11.71 -1.70 -63.99
C ILE A 173 -12.29 -1.50 -65.37
N GLN A 174 -11.45 -1.05 -66.31
CA GLN A 174 -11.84 -0.75 -67.68
C GLN A 174 -11.25 -1.76 -68.67
N ASN A 175 -11.85 -1.83 -69.86
CA ASN A 175 -11.32 -2.56 -71.01
C ASN A 175 -11.00 -4.05 -70.77
N PHE A 176 -11.65 -4.72 -69.80
CA PHE A 176 -11.49 -6.17 -69.69
C PHE A 176 -12.06 -6.83 -70.96
N ASP A 177 -11.44 -7.91 -71.45
CA ASP A 177 -11.95 -8.67 -72.60
C ASP A 177 -11.93 -10.17 -72.26
N LEU A 178 -13.12 -10.76 -72.24
CA LEU A 178 -13.37 -12.15 -71.89
C LEU A 178 -13.24 -13.06 -73.11
N PRO A 179 -12.79 -14.32 -72.93
CA PRO A 179 -12.66 -15.27 -74.04
C PRO A 179 -14.00 -15.51 -74.75
N THR A 180 -14.11 -15.10 -76.02
CA THR A 180 -15.33 -15.24 -76.83
C THR A 180 -15.87 -16.68 -76.80
N PRO A 181 -17.18 -16.90 -76.54
CA PRO A 181 -17.75 -18.24 -76.52
C PRO A 181 -17.57 -18.98 -77.85
N ALA A 182 -17.17 -20.25 -77.76
CA ALA A 182 -16.91 -21.09 -78.91
C ALA A 182 -18.19 -21.82 -79.35
N GLY A 183 -18.85 -21.31 -80.40
CA GLY A 183 -20.01 -21.95 -81.01
C GLY A 183 -21.35 -21.44 -80.48
N ASN A 184 -22.39 -22.27 -80.66
CA ASN A 184 -23.79 -21.83 -80.61
C ASN A 184 -24.47 -22.10 -79.25
N ASP A 185 -23.69 -22.30 -78.19
CA ASP A 185 -24.17 -22.54 -76.83
C ASP A 185 -24.24 -21.24 -76.03
N GLN A 186 -25.29 -21.09 -75.22
CA GLN A 186 -25.48 -19.92 -74.36
C GLN A 186 -24.68 -20.07 -73.05
N ALA A 187 -23.36 -20.18 -73.18
CA ALA A 187 -22.44 -20.15 -72.06
C ALA A 187 -22.65 -18.87 -71.25
N SER A 188 -22.90 -19.03 -69.95
CA SER A 188 -23.07 -17.92 -69.01
C SER A 188 -21.74 -17.63 -68.33
N TYR A 189 -21.43 -16.34 -68.18
CA TYR A 189 -20.20 -15.82 -67.62
C TYR A 189 -20.53 -14.79 -66.54
N GLY A 190 -19.64 -14.64 -65.56
CA GLY A 190 -19.70 -13.52 -64.63
C GLY A 190 -18.33 -13.19 -64.07
N VAL A 191 -18.18 -11.93 -63.65
CA VAL A 191 -16.96 -11.40 -63.04
C VAL A 191 -17.36 -10.74 -61.72
N GLY A 192 -16.66 -11.12 -60.65
CA GLY A 192 -16.72 -10.45 -59.36
C GLY A 192 -15.38 -9.78 -59.03
N LEU A 193 -15.41 -8.77 -58.18
CA LEU A 193 -14.24 -8.13 -57.58
C LEU A 193 -14.44 -8.04 -56.07
N SER A 194 -13.48 -8.56 -55.32
CA SER A 194 -13.42 -8.48 -53.86
C SER A 194 -12.21 -7.68 -53.42
N VAL A 195 -12.40 -6.72 -52.52
CA VAL A 195 -11.38 -5.74 -52.09
C VAL A 195 -11.29 -5.77 -50.57
N VAL A 196 -10.22 -6.37 -50.06
CA VAL A 196 -9.90 -6.34 -48.64
C VAL A 196 -9.27 -4.98 -48.32
N TYR A 197 -9.84 -4.24 -47.38
CA TYR A 197 -9.36 -2.93 -46.95
C TYR A 197 -9.28 -2.86 -45.43
N SER A 198 -8.59 -1.84 -44.91
CA SER A 198 -8.45 -1.56 -43.49
C SER A 198 -8.75 -0.11 -43.15
N CYS A 199 -9.36 0.10 -41.98
CA CYS A 199 -9.64 1.39 -41.37
C CYS A 199 -9.05 1.39 -39.94
N ALA A 200 -8.69 2.57 -39.41
CA ALA A 200 -7.98 2.62 -38.12
C ALA A 200 -8.88 2.20 -36.93
N ASP A 201 -10.19 2.37 -37.07
CA ASP A 201 -11.25 2.10 -36.09
C ASP A 201 -11.85 0.69 -36.16
N TYR A 202 -11.58 -0.10 -37.21
CA TYR A 202 -12.06 -1.49 -37.30
C TYR A 202 -11.36 -2.41 -36.28
N ALA A 203 -12.06 -3.46 -35.85
CA ALA A 203 -11.51 -4.40 -34.88
C ALA A 203 -10.34 -5.21 -35.47
N PRO A 204 -9.28 -5.51 -34.69
CA PRO A 204 -8.27 -6.50 -35.09
C PRO A 204 -8.91 -7.87 -35.37
N ALA A 205 -8.90 -8.23 -36.65
CA ALA A 205 -9.55 -9.39 -37.23
C ALA A 205 -8.58 -10.20 -38.11
N THR A 206 -9.04 -11.39 -38.49
CA THR A 206 -8.43 -12.26 -39.50
C THR A 206 -9.50 -12.63 -40.52
N ALA A 207 -9.39 -12.09 -41.73
CA ALA A 207 -10.28 -12.41 -42.84
C ALA A 207 -9.63 -13.48 -43.73
N ASN A 208 -10.28 -14.64 -43.85
CA ASN A 208 -9.86 -15.73 -44.71
C ASN A 208 -10.72 -15.71 -46.00
N ILE A 209 -10.07 -15.57 -47.15
CA ILE A 209 -10.75 -15.67 -48.45
C ILE A 209 -10.68 -17.13 -48.91
N PHE A 210 -11.83 -17.76 -49.08
CA PHE A 210 -11.95 -19.14 -49.57
C PHE A 210 -12.37 -19.16 -51.05
N GLY A 211 -12.04 -20.24 -51.74
CA GLY A 211 -12.61 -20.56 -53.06
C GLY A 211 -12.68 -22.07 -53.29
N GLY A 212 -13.66 -22.47 -54.09
CA GLY A 212 -13.88 -23.88 -54.45
C GLY A 212 -15.36 -24.15 -54.72
N LEU A 213 -15.65 -24.75 -55.88
CA LEU A 213 -17.00 -25.16 -56.27
C LEU A 213 -17.25 -26.61 -55.83
N ASP A 214 -18.27 -26.83 -54.99
CA ASP A 214 -18.91 -28.13 -54.82
C ASP A 214 -20.13 -28.25 -55.75
N PHE A 215 -20.49 -29.47 -56.18
CA PHE A 215 -21.53 -29.65 -57.19
C PHE A 215 -22.17 -31.05 -57.18
N PHE A 216 -23.21 -31.25 -56.35
CA PHE A 216 -24.11 -32.39 -56.49
C PHE A 216 -25.59 -32.06 -56.72
N TYR A 217 -26.25 -33.01 -57.37
CA TYR A 217 -27.64 -32.98 -57.78
C TYR A 217 -28.25 -34.34 -57.45
N SER A 218 -28.95 -34.42 -56.32
CA SER A 218 -29.54 -35.65 -55.80
C SER A 218 -31.00 -35.79 -56.22
N GLU A 219 -31.32 -36.83 -57.01
CA GLU A 219 -32.72 -37.25 -57.24
C GLU A 219 -33.17 -38.32 -56.21
N GLN A 220 -32.66 -38.26 -54.97
CA GLN A 220 -33.07 -39.13 -53.85
C GLN A 220 -33.77 -38.31 -52.75
N PRO A 221 -35.10 -38.47 -52.55
CA PRO A 221 -35.87 -37.68 -51.56
C PRO A 221 -35.64 -38.03 -50.09
N ASP A 222 -34.72 -38.95 -49.77
CA ASP A 222 -34.71 -39.72 -48.51
C ASP A 222 -33.42 -39.57 -47.67
N ASP A 223 -32.47 -38.69 -48.04
CA ASP A 223 -31.20 -38.48 -47.32
C ASP A 223 -31.12 -37.04 -46.73
N PRO A 224 -31.14 -36.85 -45.39
CA PRO A 224 -31.25 -35.54 -44.75
C PRO A 224 -29.88 -34.92 -44.40
N ILE A 225 -28.87 -35.12 -45.25
CA ILE A 225 -27.54 -34.51 -45.10
C ILE A 225 -27.48 -33.34 -46.09
N GLY A 226 -27.49 -32.11 -45.56
CA GLY A 226 -27.73 -30.90 -46.36
C GLY A 226 -26.72 -30.65 -47.47
N ASP A 227 -27.20 -30.09 -48.57
CA ASP A 227 -26.40 -29.63 -49.70
C ASP A 227 -25.64 -28.34 -49.31
N TYR A 228 -24.33 -28.27 -49.53
CA TYR A 228 -23.50 -27.11 -49.15
C TYR A 228 -23.19 -26.21 -50.36
N SER A 229 -23.12 -24.91 -50.11
CA SER A 229 -22.70 -23.83 -51.01
C SER A 229 -21.41 -23.15 -50.53
N ASP A 230 -20.94 -22.17 -51.29
CA ASP A 230 -19.87 -21.22 -50.94
C ASP A 230 -19.95 -20.77 -49.47
N LEU A 231 -18.79 -20.80 -48.80
CA LEU A 231 -18.64 -20.50 -47.38
C LEU A 231 -17.64 -19.36 -47.17
N PHE A 232 -18.06 -18.28 -46.54
CA PHE A 232 -17.18 -17.15 -46.17
C PHE A 232 -17.09 -17.01 -44.65
N CYS A 233 -15.89 -16.89 -44.09
CA CYS A 233 -15.67 -16.79 -42.63
C CYS A 233 -14.69 -15.67 -42.24
N VAL A 234 -15.05 -14.93 -41.20
CA VAL A 234 -14.23 -13.85 -40.59
C VAL A 234 -14.00 -14.20 -39.12
N SER A 235 -12.73 -14.21 -38.68
CA SER A 235 -12.33 -14.37 -37.28
C SER A 235 -11.94 -13.04 -36.65
N TYR A 236 -12.13 -12.88 -35.34
CA TYR A 236 -11.93 -11.61 -34.63
C TYR A 236 -11.63 -11.84 -33.15
N ALA A 237 -11.01 -10.84 -32.51
CA ALA A 237 -10.85 -10.83 -31.06
C ALA A 237 -12.24 -10.75 -30.37
N ALA A 238 -12.46 -11.56 -29.34
CA ALA A 238 -13.71 -11.64 -28.58
C ALA A 238 -14.05 -10.32 -27.85
N ALA A 239 -15.34 -10.11 -27.56
CA ALA A 239 -15.83 -9.08 -26.62
C ALA A 239 -16.53 -9.73 -25.42
N ALA A 240 -16.66 -8.98 -24.32
CA ALA A 240 -17.46 -9.37 -23.16
C ALA A 240 -18.98 -9.24 -23.43
N THR A 241 -19.36 -8.28 -24.28
CA THR A 241 -20.73 -7.99 -24.72
C THR A 241 -21.02 -8.55 -26.12
N ASP A 242 -22.30 -8.61 -26.48
CA ASP A 242 -22.76 -8.92 -27.84
C ASP A 242 -22.29 -7.83 -28.83
N ARG A 243 -22.12 -8.21 -30.10
CA ARG A 243 -21.87 -7.28 -31.22
C ARG A 243 -22.94 -7.43 -32.28
N THR A 244 -23.01 -6.49 -33.22
CA THR A 244 -23.67 -6.71 -34.50
C THR A 244 -22.65 -6.96 -35.60
N ALA A 245 -23.11 -7.56 -36.71
CA ALA A 245 -22.42 -7.49 -37.99
C ALA A 245 -23.43 -7.18 -39.09
N THR A 246 -23.08 -6.24 -39.98
CA THR A 246 -23.89 -5.95 -41.17
C THR A 246 -23.46 -6.84 -42.32
N ILE A 247 -24.43 -7.28 -43.13
CA ILE A 247 -24.24 -8.14 -44.29
C ILE A 247 -24.84 -7.46 -45.53
N ASP A 248 -24.00 -6.99 -46.45
CA ASP A 248 -24.42 -6.50 -47.78
C ASP A 248 -23.82 -7.41 -48.86
N GLY A 249 -24.58 -7.79 -49.88
CA GLY A 249 -24.06 -8.68 -50.91
C GLY A 249 -25.12 -9.27 -51.85
N ILE A 250 -24.74 -10.27 -52.65
CA ILE A 250 -25.63 -10.90 -53.63
C ILE A 250 -25.67 -12.42 -53.44
N VAL A 251 -26.85 -12.97 -53.20
CA VAL A 251 -27.09 -14.42 -53.22
C VAL A 251 -27.84 -14.81 -54.47
N GLY A 252 -27.59 -15.99 -55.02
CA GLY A 252 -28.38 -16.50 -56.13
C GLY A 252 -27.96 -17.87 -56.62
N GLY A 253 -28.69 -18.40 -57.59
CA GLY A 253 -28.42 -19.73 -58.12
C GLY A 253 -29.31 -20.13 -59.27
N GLN A 254 -29.30 -21.42 -59.62
CA GLN A 254 -30.02 -21.96 -60.77
C GLN A 254 -30.90 -23.16 -60.41
N ALA A 255 -32.20 -23.08 -60.71
CA ALA A 255 -33.13 -24.20 -60.61
C ALA A 255 -33.27 -24.95 -61.94
N ASN A 256 -34.00 -26.06 -61.89
CA ASN A 256 -34.45 -26.75 -63.09
C ASN A 256 -35.55 -25.92 -63.79
N ALA A 257 -35.51 -25.82 -65.12
CA ALA A 257 -36.34 -24.93 -65.94
C ALA A 257 -37.85 -25.28 -65.99
N SER A 258 -38.32 -26.16 -65.11
CA SER A 258 -39.72 -26.56 -64.94
C SER A 258 -40.41 -25.96 -63.71
N SER A 259 -39.69 -25.27 -62.82
CA SER A 259 -40.23 -24.67 -61.59
C SER A 259 -39.76 -23.21 -61.42
N PRO A 260 -40.66 -22.25 -61.12
CA PRO A 260 -40.24 -20.91 -60.70
C PRO A 260 -39.54 -20.93 -59.34
N PHE A 261 -38.69 -19.93 -59.10
CA PHE A 261 -38.08 -19.68 -57.79
C PHE A 261 -39.06 -19.09 -56.78
N ARG A 262 -38.62 -19.03 -55.51
CA ARG A 262 -39.21 -18.18 -54.46
C ARG A 262 -38.13 -17.51 -53.58
N GLY A 263 -37.12 -16.90 -54.21
CA GLY A 263 -36.02 -16.24 -53.52
C GLY A 263 -34.94 -17.19 -53.02
N ASN A 264 -33.87 -16.58 -52.52
CA ASN A 264 -32.73 -17.25 -51.91
C ASN A 264 -32.78 -17.14 -50.37
N ARG A 265 -31.88 -17.85 -49.70
CA ARG A 265 -31.68 -17.80 -48.24
C ARG A 265 -30.22 -17.53 -47.93
N LEU A 266 -29.99 -16.88 -46.79
CA LEU A 266 -28.68 -16.77 -46.17
C LEU A 266 -28.71 -17.38 -44.76
N TRP A 267 -27.72 -18.22 -44.50
CA TRP A 267 -27.44 -18.84 -43.22
C TRP A 267 -26.19 -18.20 -42.60
N TYR A 268 -26.16 -18.07 -41.28
CA TYR A 268 -25.00 -17.56 -40.55
C TYR A 268 -24.71 -18.38 -39.29
N LEU A 269 -23.45 -18.39 -38.86
CA LEU A 269 -22.98 -19.07 -37.65
C LEU A 269 -21.96 -18.21 -36.91
N THR A 270 -21.91 -18.34 -35.58
CA THR A 270 -20.92 -17.71 -34.70
C THR A 270 -20.36 -18.73 -33.73
N GLY A 271 -19.08 -18.64 -33.36
CA GLY A 271 -18.50 -19.61 -32.42
C GLY A 271 -17.22 -19.16 -31.70
N THR A 272 -16.85 -19.95 -30.68
CA THR A 272 -15.78 -19.65 -29.72
C THR A 272 -14.64 -20.67 -29.81
N ALA A 273 -13.42 -20.18 -30.08
CA ALA A 273 -12.16 -20.92 -30.11
C ALA A 273 -12.02 -22.06 -31.15
N SER A 274 -10.77 -22.25 -31.61
CA SER A 274 -10.41 -22.93 -32.87
C SER A 274 -11.03 -22.32 -34.13
N ASP A 275 -10.26 -22.38 -35.23
CA ASP A 275 -10.74 -22.02 -36.56
C ASP A 275 -11.91 -22.95 -36.95
N PRO A 276 -13.02 -22.44 -37.51
CA PRO A 276 -14.18 -23.28 -37.87
C PRO A 276 -13.87 -24.40 -38.87
N ILE A 277 -12.75 -24.33 -39.62
CA ILE A 277 -12.36 -25.35 -40.60
C ILE A 277 -10.99 -25.95 -40.23
N PRO A 278 -10.93 -27.17 -39.65
CA PRO A 278 -9.67 -27.86 -39.44
C PRO A 278 -9.11 -28.46 -40.74
N ASP A 279 -7.79 -28.30 -40.95
CA ASP A 279 -6.82 -29.06 -41.79
C ASP A 279 -7.39 -29.99 -42.90
N GLU A 280 -6.88 -29.86 -44.14
CA GLU A 280 -7.36 -30.35 -45.46
C GLU A 280 -7.81 -31.84 -45.59
N THR A 281 -7.76 -32.62 -44.51
CA THR A 281 -8.11 -34.04 -44.45
C THR A 281 -9.23 -34.38 -43.44
N ALA A 282 -9.82 -33.38 -42.77
CA ALA A 282 -10.94 -33.55 -41.85
C ALA A 282 -12.30 -33.27 -42.54
N THR A 283 -13.33 -34.02 -42.16
CA THR A 283 -14.72 -33.73 -42.55
C THR A 283 -15.21 -32.41 -41.94
N PRO A 284 -15.97 -31.56 -42.67
CA PRO A 284 -16.47 -30.30 -42.15
C PRO A 284 -17.40 -30.49 -40.93
N PRO A 285 -17.64 -29.43 -40.12
CA PRO A 285 -18.48 -29.51 -38.92
C PRO A 285 -19.89 -30.03 -39.22
N ALA A 286 -20.23 -31.19 -38.67
CA ALA A 286 -21.54 -31.80 -38.87
C ALA A 286 -22.63 -31.04 -38.10
N GLY A 287 -23.46 -30.31 -38.85
CA GLY A 287 -24.58 -29.53 -38.32
C GLY A 287 -24.31 -28.03 -38.36
N ILE A 288 -24.46 -27.44 -39.55
CA ILE A 288 -24.69 -26.00 -39.66
C ILE A 288 -26.08 -25.72 -39.07
N VAL A 289 -26.09 -25.07 -37.90
CA VAL A 289 -27.30 -24.69 -37.17
C VAL A 289 -27.10 -23.25 -36.71
N ALA A 290 -27.90 -22.33 -37.24
CA ALA A 290 -27.94 -20.95 -36.77
C ALA A 290 -28.32 -20.92 -35.28
N THR A 291 -27.87 -19.91 -34.53
CA THR A 291 -28.08 -19.81 -33.08
C THR A 291 -29.56 -19.75 -32.65
N ASP A 292 -30.47 -19.44 -33.58
CA ASP A 292 -31.92 -19.50 -33.41
C ASP A 292 -32.61 -20.60 -34.25
N GLY A 293 -31.90 -21.19 -35.22
CA GLY A 293 -32.43 -22.15 -36.20
C GLY A 293 -33.14 -21.55 -37.42
N SER A 294 -33.04 -20.23 -37.65
CA SER A 294 -33.68 -19.55 -38.80
C SER A 294 -32.70 -19.29 -39.95
N ALA A 295 -33.16 -19.48 -41.18
CA ALA A 295 -32.57 -18.84 -42.34
C ALA A 295 -33.13 -17.41 -42.51
N ILE A 296 -32.30 -16.49 -43.00
CA ILE A 296 -32.77 -15.20 -43.50
C ILE A 296 -33.39 -15.46 -44.89
N GLU A 297 -34.72 -15.38 -45.00
CA GLU A 297 -35.42 -15.52 -46.29
C GLU A 297 -35.30 -14.23 -47.10
N VAL A 298 -34.43 -14.22 -48.11
CA VAL A 298 -34.20 -13.10 -49.01
C VAL A 298 -35.35 -13.04 -50.02
N GLY A 299 -36.44 -12.39 -49.61
CA GLY A 299 -37.69 -12.38 -50.34
C GLY A 299 -37.60 -11.72 -51.72
N THR A 300 -38.43 -12.19 -52.66
CA THR A 300 -38.48 -11.81 -54.10
C THR A 300 -38.70 -10.32 -54.42
N ALA A 301 -38.70 -9.43 -53.41
CA ALA A 301 -38.63 -7.98 -53.57
C ALA A 301 -37.18 -7.48 -53.74
N ASN A 302 -36.20 -8.26 -53.29
CA ASN A 302 -34.76 -7.96 -53.38
C ASN A 302 -34.12 -8.47 -54.68
N SER A 303 -34.91 -9.14 -55.52
CA SER A 303 -34.48 -9.77 -56.78
C SER A 303 -33.95 -8.74 -57.78
N ILE A 304 -32.64 -8.78 -57.99
CA ILE A 304 -31.89 -7.95 -58.94
C ILE A 304 -32.14 -8.47 -60.37
N TRP A 305 -32.26 -9.79 -60.53
CA TRP A 305 -32.47 -10.44 -61.83
C TRP A 305 -33.10 -11.82 -61.73
N THR A 306 -34.09 -12.09 -62.59
CA THR A 306 -34.67 -13.43 -62.81
C THR A 306 -34.55 -13.86 -64.26
N SER A 307 -34.19 -15.12 -64.53
CA SER A 307 -34.07 -15.67 -65.89
C SER A 307 -35.18 -16.66 -66.28
N ASN A 308 -35.49 -16.69 -67.58
CA ASN A 308 -36.46 -17.62 -68.19
C ASN A 308 -36.05 -19.10 -68.09
N LEU A 309 -34.82 -19.40 -67.65
CA LEU A 309 -34.33 -20.77 -67.42
C LEU A 309 -34.48 -21.21 -65.95
N GLY A 310 -35.00 -20.35 -65.08
CA GLY A 310 -34.98 -20.55 -63.65
C GLY A 310 -33.60 -20.20 -63.09
N GLN A 311 -33.32 -18.91 -62.93
CA GLN A 311 -32.22 -18.38 -62.11
C GLN A 311 -32.76 -17.13 -61.41
N GLU A 312 -32.34 -16.87 -60.17
CA GLU A 312 -32.71 -15.68 -59.39
C GLU A 312 -31.49 -15.21 -58.58
N TRP A 313 -31.15 -13.92 -58.68
CA TRP A 313 -30.15 -13.23 -57.87
C TRP A 313 -30.85 -12.15 -57.02
N ASP A 314 -30.69 -12.19 -55.71
CA ASP A 314 -31.25 -11.25 -54.75
C ASP A 314 -30.15 -10.47 -54.01
N ARG A 315 -30.39 -9.20 -53.65
CA ARG A 315 -29.51 -8.46 -52.73
C ARG A 315 -29.81 -8.81 -51.26
N VAL A 316 -28.75 -9.01 -50.48
CA VAL A 316 -28.77 -9.01 -49.02
C VAL A 316 -28.34 -7.61 -48.54
N ASP A 317 -29.01 -7.07 -47.53
CA ASP A 317 -28.67 -5.81 -46.84
C ASP A 317 -29.27 -5.91 -45.43
N GLU A 318 -28.58 -6.66 -44.56
CA GLU A 318 -29.11 -7.24 -43.33
C GLU A 318 -28.18 -6.98 -42.12
N THR A 319 -28.66 -7.23 -40.90
CA THR A 319 -27.85 -7.14 -39.68
C THR A 319 -28.10 -8.34 -38.78
N ILE A 320 -27.02 -9.03 -38.40
CA ILE A 320 -27.04 -10.18 -37.49
C ILE A 320 -26.44 -9.82 -36.14
N ASN A 321 -26.91 -10.49 -35.09
CA ASN A 321 -26.30 -10.40 -33.76
C ASN A 321 -25.21 -11.47 -33.62
N ILE A 322 -24.07 -11.05 -33.07
CA ILE A 322 -22.93 -11.88 -32.71
C ILE A 322 -22.93 -11.99 -31.17
N PRO A 323 -23.18 -13.18 -30.60
CA PRO A 323 -23.18 -13.36 -29.16
C PRO A 323 -21.82 -13.06 -28.53
N ALA A 324 -21.84 -12.56 -27.29
CA ALA A 324 -20.69 -12.33 -26.44
C ALA A 324 -19.69 -13.50 -26.44
N ASN A 325 -18.41 -13.17 -26.33
CA ASN A 325 -17.27 -14.09 -26.38
C ASN A 325 -17.03 -14.83 -27.72
N SER A 326 -17.87 -14.63 -28.75
CA SER A 326 -17.62 -15.17 -30.09
C SER A 326 -16.26 -14.70 -30.65
N THR A 327 -15.63 -15.56 -31.44
CA THR A 327 -14.31 -15.35 -32.05
C THR A 327 -14.29 -15.50 -33.57
N TRP A 328 -15.39 -15.96 -34.17
CA TRP A 328 -15.57 -16.05 -35.61
C TRP A 328 -17.04 -15.99 -36.00
N VAL A 329 -17.30 -15.60 -37.25
CA VAL A 329 -18.60 -15.64 -37.92
C VAL A 329 -18.42 -16.24 -39.32
N CYS A 330 -19.38 -17.04 -39.76
CA CYS A 330 -19.40 -17.63 -41.11
C CYS A 330 -20.77 -17.44 -41.78
N LEU A 331 -20.79 -17.32 -43.11
CA LEU A 331 -21.99 -17.18 -43.96
C LEU A 331 -22.04 -18.24 -45.05
N GLN A 332 -23.26 -18.68 -45.38
CA GLN A 332 -23.55 -19.67 -46.42
C GLN A 332 -24.90 -19.37 -47.12
N SER A 333 -25.00 -19.56 -48.45
CA SER A 333 -26.24 -19.32 -49.24
C SER A 333 -27.07 -20.59 -49.51
N GLU A 334 -28.34 -20.45 -49.87
CA GLU A 334 -29.19 -21.56 -50.34
C GLU A 334 -30.22 -21.03 -51.37
N SER A 335 -30.42 -21.74 -52.49
CA SER A 335 -31.43 -21.37 -53.50
C SER A 335 -32.68 -22.26 -53.42
N VAL A 336 -33.86 -21.67 -53.25
CA VAL A 336 -35.11 -22.40 -52.93
C VAL A 336 -36.06 -22.55 -54.13
N VAL A 337 -36.43 -23.80 -54.44
CA VAL A 337 -37.31 -24.16 -55.57
C VAL A 337 -38.79 -24.27 -55.17
N SER A 338 -39.72 -23.94 -56.10
CA SER A 338 -41.16 -24.10 -55.82
C SER A 338 -41.59 -25.58 -55.83
N GLY A 339 -41.50 -26.25 -54.68
CA GLY A 339 -41.91 -27.65 -54.53
C GLY A 339 -42.38 -28.05 -53.12
N GLY A 340 -41.70 -27.60 -52.08
CA GLY A 340 -41.95 -28.07 -50.70
C GLY A 340 -41.42 -29.49 -50.42
N SER A 341 -40.45 -29.93 -51.23
CA SER A 341 -39.51 -31.00 -50.90
C SER A 341 -38.13 -30.36 -50.86
N ASP A 342 -37.42 -30.50 -49.75
CA ASP A 342 -36.14 -29.84 -49.49
C ASP A 342 -35.00 -30.56 -50.24
N THR A 343 -35.03 -30.49 -51.57
CA THR A 343 -33.88 -30.76 -52.43
C THR A 343 -33.26 -29.42 -52.77
N GLY A 344 -32.19 -29.07 -52.05
CA GLY A 344 -31.43 -27.86 -52.34
C GLY A 344 -30.86 -27.91 -53.74
N ILE A 345 -30.57 -26.73 -54.30
CA ILE A 345 -29.64 -26.64 -55.43
C ILE A 345 -28.61 -25.60 -55.05
N SER A 346 -27.34 -25.91 -55.31
CA SER A 346 -26.19 -25.02 -55.11
C SER A 346 -26.54 -23.57 -55.50
N GLY A 347 -26.49 -22.71 -54.48
CA GLY A 347 -26.45 -21.27 -54.63
C GLY A 347 -25.00 -20.81 -54.60
N ASP A 348 -24.70 -19.77 -55.36
CA ASP A 348 -23.43 -19.07 -55.36
C ASP A 348 -23.53 -17.91 -54.34
N LEU A 349 -22.53 -17.75 -53.47
CA LEU A 349 -22.47 -16.64 -52.49
C LEU A 349 -21.60 -15.52 -53.08
N LEU A 350 -22.15 -14.81 -54.07
CA LEU A 350 -21.43 -13.72 -54.73
C LEU A 350 -21.32 -12.51 -53.81
N ALA A 351 -20.09 -12.22 -53.37
CA ALA A 351 -19.73 -10.94 -52.78
C ALA A 351 -20.49 -10.60 -51.48
N PRO A 352 -20.33 -11.36 -50.37
CA PRO A 352 -20.82 -10.99 -49.04
C PRO A 352 -19.83 -10.10 -48.28
N ILE A 353 -20.20 -8.85 -48.07
CA ILE A 353 -19.55 -7.91 -47.14
C ILE A 353 -19.99 -8.30 -45.72
N ILE A 354 -19.08 -8.76 -44.86
CA ILE A 354 -19.32 -8.80 -43.41
C ILE A 354 -18.54 -7.65 -42.78
N THR A 355 -19.25 -6.63 -42.29
CA THR A 355 -18.63 -5.57 -41.49
C THR A 355 -18.95 -5.79 -40.03
N ILE A 356 -17.90 -6.12 -39.26
CA ILE A 356 -17.93 -6.19 -37.80
C ILE A 356 -17.31 -4.90 -37.27
N PRO A 357 -18.09 -3.93 -36.76
CA PRO A 357 -17.51 -2.76 -36.12
C PRO A 357 -16.64 -3.17 -34.92
N THR A 358 -15.77 -2.28 -34.46
CA THR A 358 -15.27 -2.36 -33.09
C THR A 358 -16.46 -2.48 -32.15
N ALA A 359 -16.34 -3.34 -31.12
CA ALA A 359 -17.19 -3.14 -29.96
C ALA A 359 -16.89 -1.72 -29.46
N THR A 360 -17.90 -0.84 -29.49
CA THR A 360 -17.88 0.36 -28.66
C THR A 360 -17.59 -0.14 -27.25
N THR A 361 -16.46 0.28 -26.66
CA THR A 361 -16.30 0.16 -25.21
C THR A 361 -17.45 0.94 -24.62
N GLU A 362 -18.43 0.23 -24.09
CA GLU A 362 -19.60 0.86 -23.50
C GLU A 362 -19.13 1.84 -22.46
N GLN A 363 -19.58 3.08 -22.65
CA GLN A 363 -19.13 4.16 -21.82
C GLN A 363 -19.80 4.07 -20.46
N VAL A 364 -19.06 4.52 -19.47
CA VAL A 364 -19.49 4.58 -18.07
C VAL A 364 -19.50 6.02 -17.60
N ALA A 365 -20.23 6.28 -16.52
CA ALA A 365 -20.29 7.58 -15.87
C ALA A 365 -20.14 7.42 -14.35
N ILE A 366 -19.71 8.50 -13.68
CA ILE A 366 -19.51 8.53 -12.23
C ILE A 366 -19.81 9.92 -11.67
N GLY A 367 -20.49 9.96 -10.52
CA GLY A 367 -20.75 11.17 -9.75
C GLY A 367 -21.61 10.90 -8.52
N ASN A 368 -22.01 11.99 -7.86
CA ASN A 368 -23.20 12.11 -7.01
C ASN A 368 -23.33 13.61 -6.69
N PHE A 369 -23.29 14.02 -5.42
CA PHE A 369 -23.25 15.44 -5.00
C PHE A 369 -22.18 15.72 -3.94
N ILE A 370 -22.13 16.96 -3.47
CA ILE A 370 -21.31 17.43 -2.35
C ILE A 370 -22.21 18.29 -1.46
N TRP A 371 -22.17 18.10 -0.14
CA TRP A 371 -23.03 18.80 0.82
C TRP A 371 -22.30 19.29 2.07
N GLU A 372 -22.98 20.17 2.79
CA GLU A 372 -22.65 20.59 4.14
C GLU A 372 -23.55 19.83 5.13
N ASP A 373 -22.94 19.06 6.03
CA ASP A 373 -23.62 18.42 7.17
C ASP A 373 -23.83 19.47 8.28
N ASP A 374 -24.86 20.30 8.09
CA ASP A 374 -25.26 21.41 8.99
C ASP A 374 -26.47 21.09 9.87
N VAL A 375 -27.03 19.87 9.80
CA VAL A 375 -28.23 19.47 10.57
C VAL A 375 -27.95 18.39 11.62
N THR A 376 -27.07 17.43 11.36
CA THR A 376 -26.95 16.24 12.22
C THR A 376 -25.54 15.89 12.70
N ALA A 377 -24.50 16.34 12.02
CA ALA A 377 -23.09 15.99 12.24
C ALA A 377 -22.85 14.47 12.27
N ASN A 378 -23.46 13.74 11.33
CA ASN A 378 -23.45 12.27 11.29
C ASN A 378 -22.72 11.67 10.06
N GLY A 379 -22.35 12.47 9.06
CA GLY A 379 -21.68 12.00 7.84
C GLY A 379 -22.57 11.36 6.76
N ALA A 380 -23.89 11.51 6.86
CA ALA A 380 -24.91 11.03 5.92
C ALA A 380 -25.79 12.21 5.46
N PHE A 381 -26.45 12.14 4.30
CA PHE A 381 -27.23 13.28 3.79
C PHE A 381 -28.65 13.31 4.37
N ASP A 382 -28.87 14.16 5.38
CA ASP A 382 -30.10 14.19 6.14
C ASP A 382 -31.10 15.27 5.69
N THR A 383 -32.38 15.12 6.06
CA THR A 383 -33.46 15.96 5.50
C THR A 383 -33.45 17.40 6.05
N GLY A 384 -32.71 18.26 5.37
CA GLY A 384 -32.61 19.69 5.64
C GLY A 384 -31.26 20.29 5.28
N GLU A 385 -30.27 19.45 5.00
CA GLU A 385 -28.86 19.83 4.83
C GLU A 385 -28.57 20.61 3.54
N THR A 386 -27.47 21.36 3.55
CA THR A 386 -27.17 22.38 2.52
C THR A 386 -26.26 21.84 1.40
N PRO A 387 -26.72 21.68 0.15
CA PRO A 387 -25.87 21.21 -0.95
C PRO A 387 -24.91 22.29 -1.48
N LEU A 388 -23.66 21.90 -1.77
CA LEU A 388 -22.55 22.83 -2.03
C LEU A 388 -22.25 22.99 -3.53
N ASP A 389 -22.92 23.95 -4.17
CA ASP A 389 -22.63 24.41 -5.54
C ASP A 389 -21.31 25.20 -5.64
N GLY A 390 -20.58 25.03 -6.75
CA GLY A 390 -19.36 25.79 -7.07
C GLY A 390 -18.04 25.11 -6.66
N VAL A 391 -18.09 23.91 -6.07
CA VAL A 391 -16.91 23.10 -5.70
C VAL A 391 -16.30 22.50 -6.96
N THR A 392 -15.01 22.75 -7.19
CA THR A 392 -14.29 22.12 -8.30
C THR A 392 -14.02 20.65 -7.95
N VAL A 393 -14.35 19.73 -8.86
CA VAL A 393 -14.09 18.29 -8.72
C VAL A 393 -13.19 17.83 -9.86
N GLN A 394 -12.31 16.87 -9.60
CA GLN A 394 -11.33 16.32 -10.53
C GLN A 394 -11.41 14.80 -10.56
N LEU A 395 -11.23 14.22 -11.75
CA LEU A 395 -11.18 12.77 -11.96
C LEU A 395 -9.78 12.36 -12.39
N TYR A 396 -9.25 11.34 -11.73
CA TYR A 396 -7.94 10.74 -11.98
C TYR A 396 -8.10 9.25 -12.29
N THR A 397 -7.23 8.67 -13.12
CA THR A 397 -7.14 7.20 -13.18
C THR A 397 -6.37 6.68 -11.95
N SER A 398 -6.59 5.43 -11.59
CA SER A 398 -5.90 4.70 -10.51
C SER A 398 -4.36 4.65 -10.62
N THR A 399 -3.78 5.08 -11.74
CA THR A 399 -2.33 5.15 -11.97
C THR A 399 -1.76 6.57 -11.87
N GLN A 400 -2.61 7.57 -11.66
CA GLN A 400 -2.23 8.98 -11.45
C GLN A 400 -2.27 9.35 -9.96
N THR A 401 -1.49 10.37 -9.58
CA THR A 401 -1.46 10.91 -8.22
C THR A 401 -2.27 12.21 -8.14
N PRO A 402 -3.42 12.25 -7.43
CA PRO A 402 -4.23 13.47 -7.29
C PRO A 402 -3.44 14.65 -6.73
N GLY A 403 -3.63 15.84 -7.31
CA GLY A 403 -2.90 17.05 -6.94
C GLY A 403 -1.42 17.13 -7.39
N VAL A 404 -0.88 16.08 -8.01
CA VAL A 404 0.48 16.06 -8.59
C VAL A 404 0.44 15.90 -10.10
N ASP A 405 -0.33 14.92 -10.59
CA ASP A 405 -0.56 14.72 -12.02
C ASP A 405 -1.67 15.64 -12.55
N ALA A 406 -1.72 15.79 -13.88
CA ALA A 406 -2.85 16.44 -14.54
C ALA A 406 -4.08 15.51 -14.51
N PRO A 407 -5.26 15.99 -14.08
CA PRO A 407 -6.46 15.17 -14.02
C PRO A 407 -6.96 14.77 -15.41
N THR A 408 -7.58 13.60 -15.51
CA THR A 408 -8.23 13.08 -16.72
C THR A 408 -9.44 13.92 -17.12
N ALA A 409 -10.21 14.36 -16.13
CA ALA A 409 -11.32 15.30 -16.32
C ALA A 409 -11.46 16.24 -15.10
N SER A 410 -12.14 17.36 -15.27
CA SER A 410 -12.53 18.22 -14.15
C SER A 410 -13.86 18.90 -14.44
N THR A 411 -14.69 19.04 -13.41
CA THR A 411 -16.03 19.63 -13.46
C THR A 411 -16.22 20.54 -12.23
N THR A 412 -17.43 21.08 -12.05
CA THR A 412 -17.78 21.90 -10.89
C THR A 412 -19.20 21.56 -10.46
N THR A 413 -19.45 21.44 -9.15
CA THR A 413 -20.79 21.12 -8.62
C THR A 413 -21.80 22.20 -8.99
N THR A 414 -22.99 21.80 -9.45
CA THR A 414 -24.06 22.73 -9.84
C THR A 414 -25.45 22.13 -9.67
N GLY A 415 -26.43 22.96 -9.31
CA GLY A 415 -27.85 22.61 -9.31
C GLY A 415 -28.33 21.90 -8.03
N GLY A 416 -27.54 21.95 -6.96
CA GLY A 416 -27.79 21.24 -5.71
C GLY A 416 -26.64 20.32 -5.33
N GLY A 417 -25.38 20.79 -5.43
CA GLY A 417 -24.19 20.01 -5.09
C GLY A 417 -23.78 18.96 -6.13
N PHE A 418 -24.63 18.64 -7.10
CA PHE A 418 -24.38 17.56 -8.06
C PHE A 418 -23.15 17.80 -8.95
N TYR A 419 -22.37 16.74 -9.16
CA TYR A 419 -21.30 16.69 -10.16
C TYR A 419 -21.35 15.37 -10.94
N LEU A 420 -20.83 15.38 -12.16
CA LEU A 420 -20.88 14.24 -13.07
C LEU A 420 -19.65 14.22 -13.98
N PHE A 421 -19.09 13.03 -14.18
CA PHE A 421 -18.17 12.70 -15.26
C PHE A 421 -18.84 11.61 -16.13
N ASP A 422 -19.02 11.90 -17.42
CA ASP A 422 -19.82 11.10 -18.35
C ASP A 422 -19.00 10.77 -19.61
N ASN A 423 -19.40 9.74 -20.36
CA ASN A 423 -18.69 9.24 -21.56
C ASN A 423 -17.29 8.64 -21.27
N LEU A 424 -17.04 8.12 -20.07
CA LEU A 424 -15.75 7.54 -19.66
C LEU A 424 -15.55 6.14 -20.25
N THR A 425 -14.30 5.67 -20.28
CA THR A 425 -13.95 4.27 -20.59
C THR A 425 -13.94 3.42 -19.33
N PRO A 426 -14.41 2.16 -19.35
CA PRO A 426 -14.26 1.23 -18.21
C PRO A 426 -12.80 1.07 -17.78
N ASP A 427 -12.48 1.54 -16.57
CA ASP A 427 -11.17 1.48 -15.90
C ASP A 427 -11.37 1.80 -14.40
N SER A 428 -10.31 1.75 -13.59
CA SER A 428 -10.32 2.20 -12.20
C SER A 428 -9.92 3.66 -12.05
N TYR A 429 -10.74 4.43 -11.33
CA TYR A 429 -10.65 5.89 -11.16
C TYR A 429 -10.59 6.31 -9.67
N VAL A 430 -10.23 7.56 -9.45
CA VAL A 430 -10.29 8.26 -8.15
C VAL A 430 -10.92 9.64 -8.39
N VAL A 431 -11.94 9.99 -7.60
CA VAL A 431 -12.51 11.34 -7.57
C VAL A 431 -11.77 12.19 -6.53
N HIS A 432 -11.55 13.47 -6.81
CA HIS A 432 -10.76 14.37 -5.98
C HIS A 432 -11.36 15.77 -5.89
N VAL A 433 -11.47 16.28 -4.65
CA VAL A 433 -11.80 17.66 -4.32
C VAL A 433 -10.48 18.41 -4.01
N PRO A 434 -9.86 19.10 -4.99
CA PRO A 434 -8.53 19.68 -4.85
C PRO A 434 -8.43 20.78 -3.78
N SER A 435 -7.21 20.89 -3.23
CA SER A 435 -6.81 21.85 -2.18
C SER A 435 -7.20 23.31 -2.44
N SER A 436 -7.32 23.71 -3.71
CA SER A 436 -7.80 25.04 -4.11
C SER A 436 -9.18 25.39 -3.56
N ASN A 437 -10.09 24.42 -3.40
CA ASN A 437 -11.44 24.67 -2.90
C ASN A 437 -11.44 25.24 -1.48
N PHE A 438 -10.54 24.79 -0.61
CA PHE A 438 -10.41 25.23 0.80
C PHE A 438 -9.81 26.65 0.93
N SER A 439 -9.33 27.23 -0.17
CA SER A 439 -9.00 28.66 -0.30
C SER A 439 -10.10 29.50 -0.99
N GLY A 440 -11.23 28.87 -1.31
CA GLY A 440 -12.32 29.41 -2.10
C GLY A 440 -13.69 29.05 -1.51
N VAL A 441 -14.47 28.21 -2.21
CA VAL A 441 -15.84 27.87 -1.82
C VAL A 441 -15.95 27.00 -0.55
N LEU A 442 -14.94 26.17 -0.27
CA LEU A 442 -14.83 25.37 0.97
C LEU A 442 -13.93 26.06 2.02
N SER A 443 -13.80 27.39 1.97
CA SER A 443 -12.98 28.13 2.93
C SER A 443 -13.62 28.13 4.31
N GLY A 444 -12.97 27.49 5.27
CA GLY A 444 -13.51 27.25 6.61
C GLY A 444 -14.27 25.92 6.76
N TYR A 445 -14.14 25.00 5.79
CA TYR A 445 -14.73 23.66 5.85
C TYR A 445 -13.67 22.58 6.07
N SER A 446 -14.09 21.51 6.73
CA SER A 446 -13.37 20.26 7.01
C SER A 446 -14.15 19.09 6.42
N THR A 447 -13.49 17.99 6.07
CA THR A 447 -14.20 16.74 5.70
C THR A 447 -15.03 16.25 6.89
N CYS A 448 -16.19 15.64 6.64
CA CYS A 448 -16.88 14.87 7.68
C CYS A 448 -16.02 13.68 8.09
N THR A 449 -16.16 13.21 9.33
CA THR A 449 -15.28 12.16 9.88
C THR A 449 -15.99 10.83 10.03
N GLY A 450 -15.49 9.79 9.34
CA GLY A 450 -15.84 8.40 9.62
C GLY A 450 -16.82 7.71 8.66
N GLY A 451 -17.06 8.24 7.45
CA GLY A 451 -17.81 7.52 6.41
C GLY A 451 -16.91 6.65 5.52
N GLY A 452 -15.86 7.26 4.95
CA GLY A 452 -15.01 6.70 3.88
C GLY A 452 -14.74 5.20 3.88
N GLY A 453 -15.62 4.41 3.24
CA GLY A 453 -15.52 2.95 3.29
C GLY A 453 -16.28 2.17 2.20
N ASP A 454 -17.57 2.43 1.98
CA ASP A 454 -18.34 1.70 0.97
C ASP A 454 -18.15 2.27 -0.45
N ILE A 455 -18.30 1.39 -1.44
CA ILE A 455 -18.17 1.63 -2.88
C ILE A 455 -19.26 0.82 -3.64
N ALA A 456 -20.30 0.34 -2.94
CA ALA A 456 -21.25 -0.64 -3.44
C ALA A 456 -22.67 -0.56 -2.86
N SER A 457 -23.02 0.43 -2.03
CA SER A 457 -24.36 0.55 -1.42
C SER A 457 -24.77 1.96 -0.97
N ASP A 458 -25.95 2.39 -1.42
CA ASP A 458 -26.85 3.46 -0.90
C ASP A 458 -26.24 4.86 -0.64
N ASP A 459 -26.58 5.78 -1.54
CA ASP A 459 -25.92 7.06 -1.87
C ASP A 459 -26.28 8.26 -0.97
N ASN A 460 -26.69 7.98 0.27
CA ASN A 460 -27.08 8.97 1.29
C ASN A 460 -26.78 8.51 2.73
N VAL A 461 -26.09 7.38 2.93
CA VAL A 461 -25.96 6.69 4.23
C VAL A 461 -24.59 6.85 4.87
N ASP A 462 -23.56 7.10 4.07
CA ASP A 462 -22.20 7.47 4.46
C ASP A 462 -21.66 8.52 3.47
N GLU A 463 -20.33 8.71 3.44
CA GLU A 463 -19.62 9.59 2.51
C GLU A 463 -18.36 8.87 1.99
N ASN A 464 -17.98 9.08 0.73
CA ASN A 464 -16.89 8.29 0.11
C ASN A 464 -15.50 8.96 0.20
N GLY A 465 -15.38 10.07 0.94
CA GLY A 465 -14.14 10.80 1.13
C GLY A 465 -13.16 10.08 2.06
N LEU A 466 -11.86 10.32 1.86
CA LEU A 466 -10.82 9.82 2.75
C LEU A 466 -10.45 10.90 3.79
N ASP A 467 -10.66 10.60 5.07
CA ASP A 467 -10.27 11.40 6.26
C ASP A 467 -8.85 12.00 6.20
N THR A 468 -7.94 11.36 5.45
CA THR A 468 -6.54 11.79 5.29
C THR A 468 -6.34 12.54 3.96
N PRO A 469 -6.09 13.87 3.97
CA PRO A 469 -5.99 14.65 2.74
C PRO A 469 -4.82 14.24 1.83
N VAL A 470 -5.13 13.99 0.56
CA VAL A 470 -4.16 13.70 -0.50
C VAL A 470 -3.69 15.02 -1.11
N ASN A 471 -2.42 15.38 -0.89
CA ASN A 471 -1.81 16.63 -1.35
C ASN A 471 -2.62 17.90 -0.97
N GLY A 472 -3.32 17.84 0.17
CA GLY A 472 -4.14 18.92 0.72
C GLY A 472 -5.55 19.04 0.13
N GLY A 473 -5.97 18.13 -0.75
CA GLY A 473 -7.37 17.94 -1.14
C GLY A 473 -7.93 16.64 -0.55
N ILE A 474 -9.24 16.43 -0.65
CA ILE A 474 -9.89 15.16 -0.27
C ILE A 474 -10.01 14.28 -1.53
N SER A 475 -9.84 12.98 -1.39
CA SER A 475 -10.00 12.00 -2.48
C SER A 475 -10.93 10.89 -2.05
N SER A 476 -11.58 10.25 -3.02
CA SER A 476 -12.26 8.99 -2.80
C SER A 476 -11.27 7.82 -2.65
N ALA A 477 -11.78 6.65 -2.26
CA ALA A 477 -11.14 5.37 -2.59
C ALA A 477 -11.03 5.16 -4.12
N THR A 478 -10.32 4.12 -4.56
CA THR A 478 -10.28 3.73 -5.97
C THR A 478 -11.58 3.02 -6.37
N ILE A 479 -12.41 3.66 -7.18
CA ILE A 479 -13.64 3.08 -7.75
C ILE A 479 -13.30 2.37 -9.07
N GLY A 480 -13.75 1.13 -9.25
CA GLY A 480 -13.60 0.40 -10.51
C GLY A 480 -14.89 0.47 -11.32
N LEU A 481 -14.86 1.15 -12.48
CA LEU A 481 -16.04 1.27 -13.34
C LEU A 481 -16.05 0.19 -14.43
N ALA A 482 -17.19 -0.47 -14.63
CA ALA A 482 -17.41 -1.54 -15.59
C ALA A 482 -18.85 -1.55 -16.12
N ALA A 483 -18.97 -1.33 -17.44
CA ALA A 483 -20.24 -1.39 -18.16
C ALA A 483 -21.02 -2.69 -17.91
N ASP A 484 -22.34 -2.58 -18.03
CA ASP A 484 -23.36 -3.56 -17.66
C ASP A 484 -23.42 -3.93 -16.16
N SER A 485 -22.57 -3.36 -15.29
CA SER A 485 -22.34 -3.86 -13.92
C SER A 485 -22.16 -2.82 -12.81
N GLU A 486 -22.47 -1.56 -13.06
CA GLU A 486 -22.59 -0.55 -11.99
C GLU A 486 -23.78 -0.85 -11.04
N PRO A 487 -23.89 -0.16 -9.89
CA PRO A 487 -25.13 -0.09 -9.13
C PRO A 487 -26.34 0.33 -9.99
N THR A 488 -27.55 0.11 -9.47
CA THR A 488 -28.79 0.47 -10.17
C THR A 488 -29.87 0.91 -9.18
N GLY A 489 -30.56 2.00 -9.52
CA GLY A 489 -31.67 2.53 -8.71
C GLY A 489 -31.26 3.38 -7.50
N GLU A 490 -30.07 3.98 -7.52
CA GLU A 490 -29.61 5.02 -6.56
C GLU A 490 -30.60 6.19 -6.47
N ALA A 491 -30.66 6.89 -5.34
CA ALA A 491 -31.57 8.03 -5.18
C ALA A 491 -31.16 9.23 -6.06
N GLY A 492 -29.86 9.42 -6.26
CA GLY A 492 -29.22 10.41 -7.12
C GLY A 492 -29.34 10.11 -8.61
N GLN A 493 -29.74 8.89 -9.02
CA GLN A 493 -29.89 8.52 -10.43
C GLN A 493 -30.95 9.36 -11.16
N GLY A 494 -31.93 9.92 -10.42
CA GLY A 494 -32.87 10.91 -10.96
C GLY A 494 -32.23 12.23 -11.43
N SER A 495 -30.97 12.47 -11.07
CA SER A 495 -30.16 13.64 -11.47
C SER A 495 -29.17 13.36 -12.62
N TYR A 496 -29.00 12.10 -13.07
CA TYR A 496 -28.15 11.81 -14.22
C TYR A 496 -28.72 12.46 -15.50
N GLY A 497 -27.97 13.42 -16.05
CA GLY A 497 -28.40 14.24 -17.19
C GLY A 497 -27.93 13.73 -18.57
N GLY A 498 -27.28 12.57 -18.62
CA GLY A 498 -26.72 11.99 -19.85
C GLY A 498 -27.69 11.05 -20.58
N SER A 499 -27.15 10.00 -21.20
CA SER A 499 -27.95 9.03 -21.97
C SER A 499 -27.39 7.60 -22.00
N LEU A 500 -26.54 7.24 -21.03
CA LEU A 500 -26.20 5.84 -20.76
C LEU A 500 -27.36 5.15 -20.02
N ASP A 501 -27.39 3.82 -20.07
CA ASP A 501 -28.32 3.01 -19.29
C ASP A 501 -27.89 2.92 -17.82
N ASP A 502 -28.86 2.63 -16.93
CA ASP A 502 -28.75 2.65 -15.46
C ASP A 502 -27.50 1.91 -14.95
N ASN A 503 -27.29 0.68 -15.43
CA ASN A 503 -26.19 -0.21 -15.07
C ASN A 503 -24.81 0.17 -15.65
N ASN A 504 -24.70 1.35 -16.29
CA ASN A 504 -23.44 1.94 -16.76
C ASN A 504 -23.14 3.30 -16.08
N VAL A 505 -23.96 3.75 -15.13
CA VAL A 505 -23.80 5.02 -14.41
C VAL A 505 -23.67 4.74 -12.92
N ASN A 506 -22.53 5.09 -12.33
CA ASN A 506 -22.31 4.97 -10.90
C ASN A 506 -22.66 6.29 -10.20
N MET A 507 -23.78 6.34 -9.48
CA MET A 507 -24.22 7.53 -8.74
C MET A 507 -23.96 7.44 -7.23
N THR A 508 -23.08 6.55 -6.76
CA THR A 508 -22.79 6.33 -5.32
C THR A 508 -21.50 7.00 -4.85
N VAL A 509 -21.08 8.14 -5.46
CA VAL A 509 -19.81 8.79 -5.10
C VAL A 509 -19.98 10.27 -4.77
N ASP A 510 -20.03 10.59 -3.49
CA ASP A 510 -20.22 11.94 -2.94
C ASP A 510 -19.10 12.34 -1.95
N PHE A 511 -19.21 13.56 -1.42
CA PHE A 511 -18.32 14.10 -0.40
C PHE A 511 -19.09 14.96 0.60
N CYS A 512 -18.95 14.64 1.88
CA CYS A 512 -19.50 15.39 3.00
C CYS A 512 -18.48 16.40 3.55
N PHE A 513 -18.91 17.63 3.81
CA PHE A 513 -18.11 18.63 4.52
C PHE A 513 -18.87 19.20 5.73
N THR A 514 -18.14 19.51 6.79
CA THR A 514 -18.64 20.33 7.92
C THR A 514 -17.97 21.70 7.86
N GLN A 515 -18.66 22.76 8.26
CA GLN A 515 -17.94 23.98 8.65
C GLN A 515 -17.07 23.66 9.87
N THR A 516 -15.76 23.94 9.78
CA THR A 516 -14.86 23.91 10.93
C THR A 516 -15.43 24.86 11.99
N PRO A 517 -15.62 24.44 13.26
CA PRO A 517 -16.40 25.19 14.24
C PRO A 517 -16.05 26.68 14.28
N THR A 518 -17.01 27.51 13.88
CA THR A 518 -16.87 28.98 13.90
C THR A 518 -16.95 29.54 15.31
N GLU A 519 -17.46 28.74 16.24
CA GLU A 519 -17.29 28.91 17.66
C GLU A 519 -15.85 28.59 18.07
N GLN A 520 -15.12 29.66 18.37
CA GLN A 520 -13.79 29.59 18.94
C GLN A 520 -13.86 29.25 20.44
N VAL A 521 -12.73 28.78 20.98
CA VAL A 521 -12.54 28.46 22.39
C VAL A 521 -11.39 29.27 22.99
N ALA A 522 -11.29 29.29 24.31
CA ALA A 522 -10.21 29.94 25.05
C ALA A 522 -9.72 29.08 26.22
N ILE A 523 -8.49 29.31 26.67
CA ILE A 523 -7.87 28.58 27.79
C ILE A 523 -6.93 29.48 28.60
N GLY A 524 -6.97 29.36 29.92
CA GLY A 524 -6.04 30.00 30.85
C GLY A 524 -6.38 29.71 32.30
N ASN A 525 -5.66 30.37 33.22
CA ASN A 525 -6.09 30.72 34.57
C ASN A 525 -5.05 31.71 35.12
N PHE A 526 -4.27 31.35 36.15
CA PHE A 526 -3.16 32.14 36.68
C PHE A 526 -1.92 31.30 37.01
N ILE A 527 -0.87 31.94 37.51
CA ILE A 527 0.34 31.33 38.05
C ILE A 527 0.65 32.00 39.40
N TRP A 528 0.98 31.21 40.43
CA TRP A 528 1.23 31.73 41.78
C TRP A 528 2.43 31.10 42.48
N GLU A 529 2.83 31.73 43.57
CA GLU A 529 3.77 31.25 44.56
C GLU A 529 3.01 30.69 45.76
N ASP A 530 3.20 29.40 46.07
CA ASP A 530 2.69 28.77 47.29
C ASP A 530 3.62 29.13 48.48
N ASP A 531 3.45 30.34 49.01
CA ASP A 531 4.22 30.92 50.11
C ASP A 531 3.48 30.93 51.48
N VAL A 532 2.25 30.40 51.54
CA VAL A 532 1.43 30.40 52.78
C VAL A 532 1.22 29.02 53.37
N THR A 533 1.06 27.96 52.56
CA THR A 533 0.63 26.65 53.08
C THR A 533 1.45 25.44 52.64
N ALA A 534 2.20 25.53 51.54
CA ALA A 534 2.94 24.43 50.91
C ALA A 534 2.05 23.21 50.61
N ASN A 535 0.85 23.46 50.04
CA ASN A 535 -0.18 22.44 49.80
C ASN A 535 -0.52 22.19 48.32
N GLY A 536 0.00 23.00 47.37
CA GLY A 536 -0.28 22.87 45.94
C GLY A 536 -1.61 23.46 45.45
N ALA A 537 -2.33 24.20 46.30
CA ALA A 537 -3.64 24.82 46.04
C ALA A 537 -3.56 26.34 46.31
N PHE A 538 -4.31 27.18 45.60
CA PHE A 538 -4.18 28.64 45.76
C PHE A 538 -4.97 29.16 46.98
N ASP A 539 -4.25 29.40 48.08
CA ASP A 539 -4.82 29.72 49.39
C ASP A 539 -4.88 31.24 49.67
N THR A 540 -5.68 31.64 50.67
CA THR A 540 -5.98 33.07 50.91
C THR A 540 -4.82 33.83 51.57
N GLY A 541 -3.93 34.33 50.72
CA GLY A 541 -2.79 35.18 51.10
C GLY A 541 -1.61 35.09 50.15
N GLU A 542 -1.61 34.09 49.27
CA GLU A 542 -0.50 33.69 48.42
C GLU A 542 -0.19 34.69 47.30
N THR A 543 1.05 34.66 46.80
CA THR A 543 1.62 35.70 45.92
C THR A 543 1.46 35.34 44.43
N PRO A 544 0.65 36.06 43.62
CA PRO A 544 0.50 35.77 42.20
C PRO A 544 1.70 36.27 41.37
N LEU A 545 2.14 35.46 40.40
CA LEU A 545 3.42 35.65 39.70
C LEU A 545 3.24 36.30 38.32
N ASP A 546 3.28 37.63 38.27
CA ASP A 546 3.33 38.44 37.03
C ASP A 546 4.70 38.35 36.32
N GLY A 547 4.69 38.37 34.98
CA GLY A 547 5.89 38.41 34.14
C GLY A 547 6.45 37.05 33.69
N VAL A 548 5.79 35.94 34.04
CA VAL A 548 6.12 34.59 33.61
C VAL A 548 5.67 34.39 32.16
N ALA A 549 6.59 33.99 31.27
CA ALA A 549 6.23 33.67 29.89
C ALA A 549 5.48 32.33 29.84
N VAL A 550 4.40 32.26 29.08
CA VAL A 550 3.59 31.03 28.90
C VAL A 550 3.41 30.75 27.41
N GLN A 551 3.45 29.49 27.01
CA GLN A 551 3.37 29.02 25.63
C GLN A 551 2.24 27.99 25.48
N LEU A 552 1.61 27.95 24.33
CA LEU A 552 0.58 26.98 23.97
C LEU A 552 1.07 26.13 22.79
N TYR A 553 0.88 24.82 22.90
CA TYR A 553 1.24 23.81 21.89
C TYR A 553 0.03 22.93 21.57
N THR A 554 -0.06 22.36 20.37
CA THR A 554 -0.99 21.25 20.12
C THR A 554 -0.45 19.96 20.74
N SER A 555 -1.31 18.99 21.06
CA SER A 555 -0.88 17.69 21.62
C SER A 555 0.05 16.86 20.71
N THR A 556 0.20 17.26 19.44
CA THR A 556 1.11 16.67 18.44
C THR A 556 2.47 17.35 18.37
N GLN A 557 2.66 18.49 19.05
CA GLN A 557 3.92 19.23 19.11
C GLN A 557 4.70 18.89 20.39
N THR A 558 6.02 19.02 20.35
CA THR A 558 6.91 18.83 21.49
C THR A 558 7.22 20.18 22.16
N PRO A 559 6.74 20.46 23.39
CA PRO A 559 7.02 21.72 24.08
C PRO A 559 8.52 21.97 24.26
N GLY A 560 8.96 23.21 24.02
CA GLY A 560 10.38 23.60 24.08
C GLY A 560 11.24 23.14 22.88
N VAL A 561 10.71 22.36 21.94
CA VAL A 561 11.41 21.95 20.70
C VAL A 561 10.73 22.53 19.46
N ASP A 562 9.41 22.38 19.36
CA ASP A 562 8.62 22.92 18.26
C ASP A 562 8.29 24.41 18.47
N THR A 563 7.76 25.04 17.41
CA THR A 563 7.23 26.41 17.49
C THR A 563 5.82 26.38 18.09
N PRO A 564 5.55 27.07 19.22
CA PRO A 564 4.23 27.09 19.85
C PRO A 564 3.19 27.77 18.94
N VAL A 565 1.93 27.35 19.04
CA VAL A 565 0.81 27.98 18.32
C VAL A 565 0.50 29.38 18.82
N ALA A 566 0.73 29.64 20.11
CA ALA A 566 0.60 30.95 20.73
C ALA A 566 1.60 31.12 21.89
N SER A 567 1.90 32.36 22.25
CA SER A 567 2.61 32.68 23.49
C SER A 567 2.08 33.97 24.11
N THR A 568 2.09 34.01 25.44
CA THR A 568 1.59 35.12 26.26
C THR A 568 2.53 35.32 27.46
N THR A 569 2.18 36.19 28.40
CA THR A 569 2.96 36.45 29.61
C THR A 569 2.00 36.83 30.74
N THR A 570 2.18 36.28 31.93
CA THR A 570 1.29 36.53 33.07
C THR A 570 1.25 38.01 33.45
N ALA A 571 0.07 38.55 33.73
CA ALA A 571 -0.10 39.97 34.05
C ALA A 571 -1.39 40.27 34.85
N GLY A 572 -1.29 41.23 35.77
CA GLY A 572 -2.45 41.75 36.51
C GLY A 572 -2.83 40.93 37.75
N GLY A 573 -1.96 40.03 38.20
CA GLY A 573 -2.21 39.10 39.31
C GLY A 573 -2.00 37.65 38.89
N GLY A 574 -0.91 37.34 38.18
CA GLY A 574 -0.58 35.98 37.74
C GLY A 574 -1.38 35.47 36.53
N PHE A 575 -2.45 36.15 36.13
CA PHE A 575 -3.36 35.68 35.07
C PHE A 575 -2.69 35.58 33.69
N TYR A 576 -2.99 34.51 32.96
CA TYR A 576 -2.65 34.33 31.55
C TYR A 576 -3.87 33.81 30.77
N LEU A 577 -3.91 34.11 29.47
CA LEU A 577 -5.03 33.75 28.61
C LEU A 577 -4.56 33.53 27.17
N PHE A 578 -5.10 32.47 26.55
CA PHE A 578 -5.10 32.24 25.11
C PHE A 578 -6.56 32.24 24.63
N ASP A 579 -6.90 33.13 23.71
CA ASP A 579 -8.29 33.43 23.31
C ASP A 579 -8.42 33.35 21.79
N ASN A 580 -9.63 33.08 21.28
CA ASN A 580 -9.94 32.90 19.84
C ASN A 580 -9.23 31.66 19.20
N LEU A 581 -9.08 30.56 19.96
CA LEU A 581 -8.50 29.31 19.49
C LEU A 581 -9.53 28.47 18.69
N THR A 582 -9.05 27.53 17.87
CA THR A 582 -9.88 26.46 17.31
C THR A 582 -10.06 25.34 18.35
N PRO A 583 -11.23 24.67 18.45
CA PRO A 583 -11.38 23.43 19.21
C PRO A 583 -10.31 22.39 18.84
N GLY A 584 -9.86 21.60 19.82
CA GLY A 584 -8.75 20.66 19.65
C GLY A 584 -7.97 20.37 20.93
N ASN A 585 -6.93 19.54 20.81
CA ASN A 585 -6.12 19.09 21.93
C ASN A 585 -4.83 19.92 22.07
N TYR A 586 -4.61 20.48 23.25
CA TYR A 586 -3.52 21.42 23.56
C TYR A 586 -2.72 21.03 24.81
N VAL A 587 -1.54 21.63 24.94
CA VAL A 587 -0.68 21.59 26.12
C VAL A 587 -0.21 23.02 26.42
N VAL A 588 -0.41 23.47 27.66
CA VAL A 588 0.15 24.73 28.16
C VAL A 588 1.55 24.46 28.71
N HIS A 589 2.48 25.38 28.50
CA HIS A 589 3.89 25.21 28.84
C HIS A 589 4.51 26.48 29.42
N VAL A 590 5.19 26.34 30.56
CA VAL A 590 6.03 27.36 31.20
C VAL A 590 7.49 27.07 30.82
N PRO A 591 8.04 27.69 29.77
CA PRO A 591 9.35 27.32 29.20
C PRO A 591 10.53 27.56 30.14
N ALA A 592 11.58 26.75 29.95
CA ALA A 592 12.82 26.71 30.70
C ALA A 592 13.49 28.08 30.93
N SER A 593 13.29 29.05 30.02
CA SER A 593 13.79 30.41 30.14
C SER A 593 13.30 31.13 31.41
N ASN A 594 12.12 30.79 31.93
CA ASN A 594 11.55 31.44 33.11
C ASN A 594 12.41 31.22 34.37
N PHE A 595 13.02 30.04 34.53
CA PHE A 595 13.91 29.73 35.66
C PHE A 595 15.26 30.46 35.62
N SER A 596 15.53 31.19 34.53
CA SER A 596 16.62 32.18 34.41
C SER A 596 16.13 33.64 34.43
N GLY A 597 14.83 33.84 34.70
CA GLY A 597 14.10 35.11 34.58
C GLY A 597 13.08 35.27 35.68
N ALA A 598 11.78 35.28 35.33
CA ALA A 598 10.68 35.55 36.28
C ALA A 598 10.55 34.51 37.41
N LEU A 599 10.89 33.24 37.14
CA LEU A 599 10.89 32.12 38.09
C LEU A 599 12.32 31.76 38.55
N SER A 600 13.24 32.73 38.55
CA SER A 600 14.63 32.49 38.98
C SER A 600 14.70 32.25 40.49
N GLY A 601 15.03 31.01 40.89
CA GLY A 601 14.99 30.58 42.29
C GLY A 601 13.70 29.86 42.69
N TYR A 602 12.85 29.48 41.72
CA TYR A 602 11.62 28.75 41.95
C TYR A 602 11.71 27.31 41.40
N SER A 603 10.97 26.43 42.04
CA SER A 603 10.68 25.04 41.68
C SER A 603 9.18 24.88 41.45
N THR A 604 8.75 23.91 40.64
CA THR A 604 7.33 23.54 40.57
C THR A 604 6.85 23.06 41.94
N CYS A 605 5.60 23.31 42.30
CA CYS A 605 4.96 22.58 43.40
C CYS A 605 4.91 21.09 43.05
N THR A 606 4.91 20.22 44.07
CA THR A 606 4.99 18.76 43.86
C THR A 606 3.63 18.10 44.09
N GLY A 607 3.03 17.59 43.02
CA GLY A 607 1.84 16.75 43.07
C GLY A 607 0.49 17.46 43.11
N GLY A 608 0.05 18.02 41.97
CA GLY A 608 -1.36 18.21 41.64
C GLY A 608 -1.75 17.49 40.35
N GLY A 609 -1.00 17.76 39.26
CA GLY A 609 -1.25 17.41 37.86
C GLY A 609 -2.14 16.20 37.55
N GLY A 610 -3.46 16.37 37.66
CA GLY A 610 -4.43 15.30 37.47
C GLY A 610 -5.85 15.75 37.10
N ASP A 611 -6.34 16.87 37.65
CA ASP A 611 -7.62 17.46 37.24
C ASP A 611 -7.46 18.34 35.98
N ILE A 612 -8.49 18.31 35.13
CA ILE A 612 -8.71 19.14 33.91
C ILE A 612 -10.22 19.32 33.64
N ALA A 613 -11.07 19.05 34.63
CA ALA A 613 -12.51 18.82 34.47
C ALA A 613 -13.37 19.37 35.63
N SER A 614 -12.75 19.97 36.66
CA SER A 614 -13.43 20.65 37.76
C SER A 614 -12.78 22.00 38.10
N ASP A 615 -13.59 22.93 38.60
CA ASP A 615 -13.21 24.00 39.54
C ASP A 615 -12.64 23.31 40.83
N ASP A 616 -11.77 23.85 41.68
CA ASP A 616 -11.87 25.18 42.30
C ASP A 616 -10.60 25.64 43.08
N ASN A 617 -9.48 25.92 42.40
CA ASN A 617 -8.16 26.26 43.01
C ASN A 617 -7.53 25.15 43.90
N VAL A 618 -8.02 23.91 43.84
CA VAL A 618 -7.72 22.84 44.82
C VAL A 618 -6.47 22.00 44.51
N ASP A 619 -5.96 22.07 43.29
CA ASP A 619 -4.69 21.49 42.85
C ASP A 619 -3.98 22.41 41.84
N GLU A 620 -2.94 21.90 41.18
CA GLU A 620 -2.20 22.56 40.09
C GLU A 620 -2.16 21.64 38.87
N ASN A 621 -2.20 22.18 37.65
CA ASN A 621 -2.35 21.36 36.43
C ASN A 621 -1.02 21.05 35.72
N GLY A 622 0.12 21.38 36.33
CA GLY A 622 1.46 21.13 35.82
C GLY A 622 1.88 19.66 35.86
N GLN A 623 3.17 19.42 35.63
CA GLN A 623 3.77 18.10 35.71
C GLN A 623 5.13 18.20 36.40
N ASP A 624 5.29 17.48 37.52
CA ASP A 624 6.52 17.38 38.32
C ASP A 624 7.80 17.10 37.51
N ILE A 625 7.67 16.47 36.33
CA ILE A 625 8.76 16.08 35.44
C ILE A 625 8.94 17.14 34.33
N PRO A 626 10.02 17.94 34.32
CA PRO A 626 10.18 19.01 33.34
C PRO A 626 10.34 18.52 31.89
N VAL A 627 9.46 18.98 31.01
CA VAL A 627 9.54 18.75 29.56
C VAL A 627 10.53 19.74 28.96
N ASN A 628 11.68 19.23 28.48
CA ASN A 628 12.78 20.05 27.92
C ASN A 628 13.25 21.20 28.85
N GLY A 629 13.12 21.00 30.17
CA GLY A 629 13.50 21.97 31.21
C GLY A 629 12.45 23.05 31.52
N GLY A 630 11.28 23.03 30.87
CA GLY A 630 10.10 23.78 31.29
C GLY A 630 9.06 22.88 31.95
N ILE A 631 8.03 23.45 32.58
CA ILE A 631 6.89 22.70 33.12
C ILE A 631 5.77 22.71 32.09
N SER A 632 5.05 21.60 31.94
CA SER A 632 3.93 21.46 31.00
C SER A 632 2.69 20.97 31.73
N SER A 633 1.52 21.30 31.21
CA SER A 633 0.28 20.65 31.61
C SER A 633 0.18 19.22 31.07
N THR A 634 -0.85 18.48 31.50
CA THR A 634 -1.40 17.36 30.73
C THR A 634 -1.99 17.85 29.39
N THR A 635 -2.49 16.93 28.55
CA THR A 635 -3.23 17.32 27.33
C THR A 635 -4.66 17.73 27.70
N ILE A 636 -4.99 19.00 27.49
CA ILE A 636 -6.37 19.52 27.62
C ILE A 636 -7.06 19.42 26.25
N GLY A 637 -8.26 18.85 26.21
CA GLY A 637 -9.10 18.82 25.00
C GLY A 637 -10.17 19.90 25.08
N LEU A 638 -10.09 20.90 24.22
CA LEU A 638 -11.05 22.02 24.15
C LEU A 638 -12.14 21.76 23.11
N ALA A 639 -13.40 22.04 23.47
CA ALA A 639 -14.59 21.81 22.66
C ALA A 639 -15.61 22.95 22.78
N ALA A 640 -16.07 23.47 21.64
CA ALA A 640 -17.13 24.50 21.60
C ALA A 640 -18.42 24.01 22.28
N ASN A 641 -19.04 24.89 23.06
CA ASN A 641 -20.14 24.62 24.01
C ASN A 641 -19.87 23.56 25.09
N GLY A 642 -18.66 23.00 25.20
CA GLY A 642 -18.33 21.83 26.03
C GLY A 642 -17.40 22.06 27.22
N GLU A 643 -16.93 23.30 27.42
CA GLU A 643 -16.04 23.63 28.55
C GLU A 643 -16.77 23.63 29.90
N PRO A 644 -16.03 23.66 31.03
CA PRO A 644 -16.57 24.03 32.34
C PRO A 644 -17.34 25.37 32.31
N THR A 645 -18.07 25.66 33.39
CA THR A 645 -18.86 26.89 33.50
C THR A 645 -18.93 27.38 34.94
N GLY A 646 -18.67 28.68 35.15
CA GLY A 646 -18.78 29.35 36.44
C GLY A 646 -17.57 29.20 37.36
N GLU A 647 -16.39 28.88 36.81
CA GLU A 647 -15.14 28.66 37.53
C GLU A 647 -14.66 29.89 38.32
N ALA A 648 -13.87 29.67 39.38
CA ALA A 648 -13.26 30.73 40.18
C ALA A 648 -12.40 31.70 39.33
N GLY A 649 -11.69 31.17 38.32
CA GLY A 649 -10.88 31.94 37.38
C GLY A 649 -11.67 32.79 36.36
N GLN A 650 -12.95 32.46 36.11
CA GLN A 650 -13.74 33.05 35.02
C GLN A 650 -13.98 34.57 35.16
N GLY A 651 -13.90 35.10 36.38
CA GLY A 651 -13.91 36.55 36.62
C GLY A 651 -12.74 37.33 35.96
N SER A 652 -11.70 36.62 35.51
CA SER A 652 -10.51 37.17 34.85
C SER A 652 -10.48 36.97 33.33
N TYR A 653 -11.46 36.28 32.73
CA TYR A 653 -11.57 36.25 31.27
C TYR A 653 -11.93 37.65 30.74
N THR A 654 -11.20 38.11 29.72
CA THR A 654 -11.30 39.47 29.17
C THR A 654 -11.69 39.53 27.69
N GLY A 655 -11.96 38.38 27.07
CA GLY A 655 -12.45 38.27 25.70
C GLY A 655 -13.97 38.45 25.60
N SER A 656 -14.61 37.72 24.68
CA SER A 656 -16.05 37.83 24.43
C SER A 656 -16.71 36.55 23.93
N LEU A 657 -16.11 35.39 24.18
CA LEU A 657 -16.78 34.09 24.02
C LEU A 657 -17.80 33.88 25.16
N ASP A 658 -18.76 32.99 24.96
CA ASP A 658 -19.68 32.55 26.01
C ASP A 658 -18.98 31.57 26.98
N ASP A 659 -19.52 31.48 28.20
CA ASP A 659 -18.94 30.79 29.37
C ASP A 659 -18.44 29.37 29.03
N ASN A 660 -19.30 28.57 28.39
CA ASN A 660 -19.07 27.18 28.00
C ASN A 660 -18.14 26.98 26.79
N ASN A 661 -17.42 28.03 26.37
CA ASN A 661 -16.35 28.00 25.38
C ASN A 661 -15.01 28.51 25.94
N VAL A 662 -14.94 28.84 27.23
CA VAL A 662 -13.74 29.33 27.90
C VAL A 662 -13.37 28.36 29.01
N ASN A 663 -12.18 27.77 28.95
CA ASN A 663 -11.66 26.90 29.99
C ASN A 663 -10.76 27.70 30.93
N MET A 664 -11.24 27.99 32.15
CA MET A 664 -10.47 28.73 33.16
C MET A 664 -9.94 27.84 34.31
N THR A 665 -9.74 26.53 34.06
CA THR A 665 -9.27 25.55 35.06
C THR A 665 -7.79 25.16 34.92
N VAL A 666 -6.96 25.97 34.24
CA VAL A 666 -5.55 25.59 33.98
C VAL A 666 -4.57 26.61 34.54
N ASP A 667 -4.01 26.32 35.71
CA ASP A 667 -3.00 27.12 36.41
C ASP A 667 -1.71 26.34 36.68
N PHE A 668 -0.72 27.05 37.26
CA PHE A 668 0.58 26.48 37.63
C PHE A 668 1.06 27.03 38.98
N CYS A 669 1.41 26.12 39.88
CA CYS A 669 1.94 26.41 41.20
C CYS A 669 3.47 26.36 41.21
N PHE A 670 4.12 27.35 41.83
CA PHE A 670 5.56 27.34 42.08
C PHE A 670 5.88 27.59 43.56
N THR A 671 6.93 26.97 44.08
CA THR A 671 7.54 27.30 45.37
C THR A 671 8.88 27.99 45.13
N GLN A 672 9.32 28.88 46.03
CA GLN A 672 10.75 29.20 46.07
C GLN A 672 11.53 27.94 46.45
N THR A 673 12.56 27.61 45.67
CA THR A 673 13.46 26.50 45.99
C THR A 673 14.12 26.78 47.35
N PRO A 674 14.11 25.83 48.32
CA PRO A 674 14.51 26.11 49.69
C PRO A 674 15.85 26.85 49.80
N THR A 675 15.80 28.04 50.39
CA THR A 675 17.00 28.86 50.66
C THR A 675 17.81 28.34 51.84
N GLU A 676 17.25 27.38 52.59
CA GLU A 676 17.90 26.54 53.58
C GLU A 676 19.06 25.79 52.90
N GLN A 677 20.29 26.26 53.14
CA GLN A 677 21.48 25.53 52.72
C GLN A 677 21.70 24.36 53.68
N VAL A 678 22.20 23.24 53.19
CA VAL A 678 22.52 22.07 54.04
C VAL A 678 24.02 21.90 54.19
N ALA A 679 24.44 20.99 55.08
CA ALA A 679 25.84 20.61 55.25
C ALA A 679 26.00 19.10 55.44
N ILE A 680 27.18 18.58 55.09
CA ILE A 680 27.53 17.15 55.21
C ILE A 680 29.01 16.98 55.62
N GLY A 681 29.26 16.06 56.54
CA GLY A 681 30.60 15.61 56.91
C GLY A 681 30.59 14.67 58.11
N ASN A 682 31.79 14.32 58.59
CA ASN A 682 32.07 13.86 59.95
C ASN A 682 33.60 13.77 60.10
N PHE A 683 34.15 12.56 60.03
CA PHE A 683 35.43 12.21 60.63
C PHE A 683 36.17 11.11 59.84
N ILE A 684 37.51 11.04 60.00
CA ILE A 684 38.36 10.02 59.37
C ILE A 684 39.45 9.57 60.37
N TRP A 685 39.55 8.27 60.61
CA TRP A 685 40.52 7.69 61.56
C TRP A 685 41.23 6.43 61.05
N ALA A 686 42.36 6.13 61.69
CA ALA A 686 43.00 4.84 61.59
C ALA A 686 42.51 3.89 62.71
N ASP A 687 41.70 2.89 62.33
CA ASP A 687 41.46 1.70 63.16
C ASP A 687 42.79 0.97 63.31
N ASN A 688 43.31 1.00 64.53
CA ASN A 688 44.63 0.49 64.88
C ASN A 688 44.77 -0.06 66.31
N VAL A 689 43.66 -0.12 67.06
CA VAL A 689 43.58 -0.71 68.41
C VAL A 689 42.69 -1.95 68.42
N THR A 690 41.53 -1.91 67.75
CA THR A 690 40.46 -2.92 67.91
C THR A 690 40.14 -3.74 66.66
N SER A 691 40.30 -3.20 65.46
CA SER A 691 39.99 -3.86 64.18
C SER A 691 38.54 -4.33 64.10
N ASN A 692 37.64 -3.38 64.37
CA ASN A 692 36.20 -3.54 64.49
C ASN A 692 35.38 -2.59 63.59
N GLY A 693 36.00 -1.60 62.94
CA GLY A 693 35.27 -0.65 62.09
C GLY A 693 34.51 0.45 62.86
N ALA A 694 34.90 0.71 64.10
CA ALA A 694 34.26 1.65 65.02
C ALA A 694 35.34 2.51 65.70
N PHE A 695 35.06 3.78 66.04
CA PHE A 695 36.10 4.68 66.56
C PHE A 695 36.37 4.46 68.06
N ASP A 696 37.40 3.68 68.35
CA ASP A 696 37.64 3.17 69.71
C ASP A 696 38.61 4.02 70.56
N ALA A 697 38.57 3.82 71.88
CA ALA A 697 39.22 4.71 72.86
C ALA A 697 40.76 4.56 72.91
N GLY A 698 41.44 5.18 71.95
CA GLY A 698 42.90 5.17 71.80
C GLY A 698 43.39 5.18 70.35
N GLU A 699 42.45 5.14 69.39
CA GLU A 699 42.72 5.15 67.96
C GLU A 699 43.16 6.53 67.45
N THR A 700 43.49 6.63 66.16
CA THR A 700 44.25 7.78 65.63
C THR A 700 43.46 8.55 64.55
N PRO A 701 42.89 9.72 64.89
CA PRO A 701 42.36 10.67 63.90
C PRO A 701 43.38 11.05 62.83
N LEU A 702 42.92 11.23 61.58
CA LEU A 702 43.79 11.45 60.41
C LEU A 702 43.58 12.83 59.79
N ASP A 703 44.38 13.81 60.23
CA ASP A 703 44.49 15.14 59.58
C ASP A 703 45.23 15.05 58.23
N GLY A 704 44.84 15.91 57.28
CA GLY A 704 45.49 16.07 55.97
C GLY A 704 44.97 15.19 54.84
N VAL A 705 43.94 14.38 55.09
CA VAL A 705 43.27 13.55 54.07
C VAL A 705 42.40 14.45 53.19
N ALA A 706 42.59 14.41 51.88
CA ALA A 706 41.74 15.17 50.96
C ALA A 706 40.36 14.50 50.86
N VAL A 707 39.28 15.28 50.85
CA VAL A 707 37.92 14.76 50.70
C VAL A 707 37.21 15.54 49.60
N GLN A 708 36.41 14.85 48.78
CA GLN A 708 35.67 15.40 47.65
C GLN A 708 34.18 15.06 47.79
N LEU A 709 33.32 15.96 47.31
CA LEU A 709 31.87 15.77 47.28
C LEU A 709 31.41 15.72 45.81
N TYR A 710 30.56 14.75 45.48
CA TYR A 710 29.95 14.54 44.16
C TYR A 710 28.44 14.43 44.30
N THR A 711 27.65 14.85 43.31
CA THR A 711 26.22 14.47 43.27
C THR A 711 26.08 12.98 42.94
N SER A 712 24.96 12.36 43.32
CA SER A 712 24.66 10.94 43.02
C SER A 712 24.70 10.58 41.52
N THR A 713 24.63 11.57 40.64
CA THR A 713 24.69 11.47 39.18
C THR A 713 26.10 11.61 38.58
N GLN A 714 27.10 11.96 39.38
CA GLN A 714 28.50 12.10 38.97
C GLN A 714 29.32 10.84 39.30
N THR A 715 30.36 10.57 38.53
CA THR A 715 31.30 9.45 38.76
C THR A 715 32.53 9.92 39.54
N PRO A 716 32.75 9.48 40.80
CA PRO A 716 33.86 9.96 41.61
C PRO A 716 35.25 9.71 41.00
N GLY A 717 36.12 10.71 41.15
CA GLY A 717 37.48 10.72 40.58
C GLY A 717 37.55 10.80 39.05
N VAL A 718 36.43 10.69 38.33
CA VAL A 718 36.33 10.90 36.87
C VAL A 718 35.80 12.30 36.58
N ASP A 719 34.68 12.66 37.20
CA ASP A 719 34.05 13.97 37.05
C ASP A 719 34.73 15.04 37.91
N THR A 720 34.32 16.30 37.72
CA THR A 720 34.74 17.39 38.61
C THR A 720 33.82 17.43 39.84
N PRO A 721 34.35 17.31 41.08
CA PRO A 721 33.52 17.32 42.28
C PRO A 721 32.86 18.69 42.50
N VAL A 722 31.67 18.70 43.10
CA VAL A 722 30.96 19.94 43.46
C VAL A 722 31.70 20.73 44.55
N ALA A 723 32.39 20.04 45.46
CA ALA A 723 33.22 20.63 46.50
C ALA A 723 34.44 19.75 46.84
N SER A 724 35.46 20.35 47.44
CA SER A 724 36.59 19.59 48.00
C SER A 724 37.13 20.28 49.26
N THR A 725 37.53 19.48 50.23
CA THR A 725 38.03 19.91 51.55
C THR A 725 39.21 19.02 51.96
N THR A 726 39.72 19.18 53.18
CA THR A 726 40.81 18.35 53.72
C THR A 726 40.65 18.25 55.22
N THR A 727 40.82 17.04 55.78
CA THR A 727 40.61 16.81 57.22
C THR A 727 41.55 17.65 58.08
N ALA A 728 41.01 18.20 59.18
CA ALA A 728 41.76 19.06 60.08
C ALA A 728 41.18 19.06 61.50
N GLY A 729 42.00 19.43 62.48
CA GLY A 729 41.56 19.60 63.87
C GLY A 729 41.48 18.30 64.67
N GLY A 730 41.95 17.19 64.09
CA GLY A 730 41.78 15.84 64.61
C GLY A 730 40.81 15.04 63.75
N GLY A 731 41.08 14.90 62.45
CA GLY A 731 40.37 13.97 61.56
C GLY A 731 39.05 14.45 60.95
N PHE A 732 38.49 15.57 61.43
CA PHE A 732 37.19 16.06 60.97
C PHE A 732 37.23 16.71 59.58
N TYR A 733 36.16 16.55 58.81
CA TYR A 733 35.93 17.25 57.54
C TYR A 733 34.48 17.71 57.43
N LEU A 734 34.24 18.77 56.65
CA LEU A 734 32.93 19.40 56.50
C LEU A 734 32.78 20.03 55.12
N PHE A 735 31.60 19.85 54.52
CA PHE A 735 31.09 20.60 53.38
C PHE A 735 29.88 21.42 53.86
N ASP A 736 30.10 22.71 54.09
CA ASP A 736 29.12 23.64 54.68
C ASP A 736 28.51 24.55 53.62
N ASN A 737 27.23 24.91 53.76
CA ASN A 737 26.46 25.75 52.84
C ASN A 737 26.36 25.18 51.40
N ILE A 738 26.08 23.88 51.27
CA ILE A 738 25.76 23.25 49.98
C ILE A 738 24.24 23.33 49.70
N ALA A 739 23.83 22.97 48.47
CA ALA A 739 22.42 22.88 48.13
C ALA A 739 21.82 21.55 48.64
N PRO A 740 20.50 21.48 48.87
CA PRO A 740 19.80 20.21 49.08
C PRO A 740 19.98 19.23 47.92
N GLY A 741 20.07 17.93 48.20
CA GLY A 741 20.07 16.85 47.20
C GLY A 741 20.88 15.61 47.57
N SER A 742 20.98 14.68 46.62
CA SER A 742 21.68 13.40 46.77
C SER A 742 23.18 13.52 46.46
N TYR A 743 24.03 13.11 47.39
CA TYR A 743 25.48 13.24 47.34
C TYR A 743 26.24 11.92 47.58
N VAL A 744 27.51 11.90 47.19
CA VAL A 744 28.52 10.88 47.50
C VAL A 744 29.78 11.60 47.99
N VAL A 745 30.31 11.17 49.14
CA VAL A 745 31.60 11.63 49.67
C VAL A 745 32.70 10.70 49.20
N HIS A 746 33.86 11.24 48.83
CA HIS A 746 34.95 10.49 48.20
C HIS A 746 36.34 10.88 48.71
N LEU A 747 37.14 9.88 49.09
CA LEU A 747 38.56 9.97 49.42
C LEU A 747 39.38 9.58 48.17
N PRO A 748 39.87 10.53 47.35
CA PRO A 748 40.56 10.21 46.10
C PRO A 748 41.82 9.35 46.27
N ALA A 749 42.15 8.58 45.23
CA ALA A 749 43.31 7.68 45.15
C ALA A 749 44.69 8.34 45.48
N SER A 750 44.77 9.66 45.40
CA SER A 750 45.93 10.46 45.86
C SER A 750 46.17 10.34 47.37
N ASN A 751 45.15 10.04 48.18
CA ASN A 751 45.28 9.76 49.60
C ASN A 751 46.01 8.44 49.86
N LEU A 752 45.60 7.35 49.20
CA LEU A 752 46.19 6.00 49.36
C LEU A 752 47.65 5.93 48.87
N SER A 753 48.07 6.90 48.04
CA SER A 753 49.46 7.11 47.62
C SER A 753 50.17 8.26 48.36
N GLY A 754 49.48 8.88 49.32
CA GLY A 754 49.88 10.08 50.07
C GLY A 754 49.71 9.91 51.57
N VAL A 755 48.75 10.62 52.18
CA VAL A 755 48.55 10.66 53.65
C VAL A 755 48.08 9.30 54.21
N LEU A 756 47.32 8.53 53.44
CA LEU A 756 46.85 7.18 53.77
C LEU A 756 47.78 6.08 53.23
N SER A 757 49.03 6.42 52.87
CA SER A 757 49.99 5.46 52.30
C SER A 757 50.32 4.31 53.26
N GLY A 758 49.81 3.11 52.94
CA GLY A 758 49.97 1.90 53.75
C GLY A 758 48.72 1.52 54.56
N TYR A 759 47.64 2.29 54.43
CA TYR A 759 46.31 1.94 54.90
C TYR A 759 45.43 1.40 53.75
N ALA A 760 44.33 0.77 54.10
CA ALA A 760 43.20 0.44 53.23
C ALA A 760 41.89 0.79 53.97
N SER A 761 40.75 0.81 53.27
CA SER A 761 39.45 0.90 53.97
C SER A 761 39.34 -0.19 55.04
N CYS A 762 38.54 0.07 56.07
CA CYS A 762 38.06 -0.99 56.94
C CYS A 762 37.15 -1.96 56.16
N THR A 763 36.68 -3.02 56.80
CA THR A 763 35.85 -4.02 56.14
C THR A 763 34.66 -4.40 57.00
N GLY A 764 33.48 -3.89 56.66
CA GLY A 764 32.22 -4.37 57.23
C GLY A 764 31.23 -3.30 57.68
N ALA A 765 30.63 -2.62 56.70
CA ALA A 765 29.29 -2.02 56.76
C ALA A 765 29.01 -1.01 57.90
N GLY A 766 29.18 0.27 57.59
CA GLY A 766 28.13 1.25 57.83
C GLY A 766 27.10 1.24 56.70
N GLY A 767 25.84 1.08 57.08
CA GLY A 767 24.73 0.80 56.16
C GLY A 767 23.43 1.53 56.50
N ASP A 768 23.45 2.40 57.49
CA ASP A 768 22.47 3.46 57.68
C ASP A 768 23.17 4.82 57.75
N ASN A 769 22.45 5.88 57.40
CA ASN A 769 22.92 7.26 57.48
C ASN A 769 22.24 7.95 58.68
N ALA A 770 21.86 7.18 59.73
CA ALA A 770 20.73 7.54 60.56
C ALA A 770 21.08 7.92 62.00
N ASN A 771 21.91 7.18 62.75
CA ASN A 771 22.06 7.41 64.20
C ASN A 771 23.37 6.89 64.87
N ASP A 772 24.57 7.11 64.31
CA ASP A 772 25.83 7.07 65.10
C ASP A 772 26.97 7.91 64.48
N ASP A 773 28.05 8.13 65.23
CA ASP A 773 29.30 8.78 64.80
C ASP A 773 30.58 7.99 65.16
N ASN A 774 30.41 6.81 65.78
CA ASN A 774 31.51 6.00 66.32
C ASN A 774 31.30 4.48 66.22
N ALA A 775 30.14 4.00 65.73
CA ALA A 775 29.75 2.58 65.82
C ALA A 775 29.97 1.75 64.53
N ASP A 776 30.08 2.40 63.38
CA ASP A 776 30.22 1.81 62.04
C ASP A 776 31.10 2.71 61.14
N GLU A 777 31.15 2.45 59.82
CA GLU A 777 31.91 3.25 58.87
C GLU A 777 31.27 3.31 57.48
N ASN A 778 31.04 4.50 56.92
CA ASN A 778 30.25 4.64 55.68
C ASN A 778 31.04 4.31 54.38
N GLY A 779 32.30 3.89 54.49
CA GLY A 779 33.17 3.56 53.36
C GLY A 779 32.75 2.29 52.62
N GLN A 780 32.81 2.31 51.29
CA GLN A 780 32.62 1.11 50.47
C GLN A 780 33.92 0.27 50.42
N ASP A 781 33.83 -1.01 50.83
CA ASP A 781 34.88 -2.06 50.70
C ASP A 781 35.58 -2.07 49.32
N VAL A 782 34.86 -1.68 48.26
CA VAL A 782 35.33 -1.68 46.86
C VAL A 782 35.76 -0.27 46.46
N LEU A 783 37.04 -0.12 46.11
CA LEU A 783 37.61 1.17 45.70
C LEU A 783 36.99 1.68 44.39
N ASP A 784 36.27 2.79 44.49
CA ASP A 784 35.69 3.53 43.37
C ASP A 784 36.78 4.36 42.68
N ASN A 785 37.09 4.03 41.42
CA ASN A 785 38.18 4.63 40.63
C ASN A 785 39.54 4.69 41.39
N GLY A 786 39.76 3.76 42.33
CA GLY A 786 40.95 3.69 43.18
C GLY A 786 40.95 4.60 44.42
N GLY A 787 39.88 5.37 44.68
CA GLY A 787 39.59 6.03 45.95
C GLY A 787 38.59 5.23 46.80
N ILE A 788 38.20 5.76 47.96
CA ILE A 788 37.12 5.19 48.79
C ILE A 788 35.90 6.13 48.68
N SER A 789 34.72 5.62 48.34
CA SER A 789 33.47 6.39 48.26
C SER A 789 32.52 5.98 49.39
N SER A 790 31.61 6.86 49.79
CA SER A 790 30.44 6.53 50.61
C SER A 790 29.36 5.81 49.78
N GLY A 791 28.26 5.41 50.43
CA GLY A 791 26.98 5.24 49.74
C GLY A 791 26.43 6.58 49.20
N VAL A 792 25.26 6.54 48.55
CA VAL A 792 24.50 7.77 48.27
C VAL A 792 23.82 8.24 49.55
N VAL A 793 23.95 9.54 49.83
CA VAL A 793 23.38 10.22 51.00
C VAL A 793 22.48 11.34 50.47
N ASP A 794 21.17 11.24 50.69
CA ASP A 794 20.26 12.36 50.50
C ASP A 794 20.45 13.33 51.66
N VAL A 795 20.60 14.63 51.37
CA VAL A 795 20.72 15.69 52.37
C VAL A 795 19.69 16.78 52.07
N LEU A 796 18.71 16.97 52.95
CA LEU A 796 17.52 17.80 52.73
C LEU A 796 17.15 18.61 54.00
N PRO A 797 16.68 19.87 53.86
CA PRO A 797 16.32 20.71 55.01
C PRO A 797 15.24 20.11 55.91
N ASP A 798 15.27 20.48 57.19
CA ASP A 798 14.32 20.03 58.23
C ASP A 798 14.25 18.50 58.45
N THR A 799 15.19 17.71 57.90
CA THR A 799 15.11 16.23 57.90
C THR A 799 16.38 15.47 58.29
N GLU A 800 17.51 16.14 58.50
CA GLU A 800 18.75 15.47 58.91
C GLU A 800 18.69 14.93 60.35
N PRO A 801 19.52 13.92 60.70
CA PRO A 801 19.63 13.44 62.08
C PRO A 801 20.01 14.58 63.04
N THR A 802 19.24 14.77 64.11
CA THR A 802 19.52 15.84 65.09
C THR A 802 20.24 15.32 66.34
N GLY A 803 21.30 16.00 66.76
CA GLY A 803 22.00 15.72 68.02
C GLY A 803 22.90 14.48 67.98
N GLU A 804 23.51 14.17 66.84
CA GLU A 804 24.55 13.15 66.71
C GLU A 804 25.78 13.56 67.53
N ALA A 805 26.62 12.61 67.96
CA ALA A 805 27.78 12.96 68.76
C ALA A 805 28.85 13.78 67.98
N GLY A 806 28.85 13.69 66.64
CA GLY A 806 29.65 14.50 65.72
C GLY A 806 29.25 15.98 65.63
N GLN A 807 28.02 16.34 66.05
CA GLN A 807 27.48 17.71 66.09
C GLN A 807 28.45 18.72 66.72
N GLY A 808 29.19 18.31 67.74
CA GLY A 808 30.19 19.14 68.44
C GLY A 808 31.38 19.60 67.58
N SER A 809 31.55 19.03 66.38
CA SER A 809 32.57 19.39 65.39
C SER A 809 32.03 20.25 64.22
N TYR A 810 30.71 20.47 64.13
CA TYR A 810 30.17 21.46 63.19
C TYR A 810 30.61 22.87 63.58
N THR A 811 30.99 23.68 62.59
CA THR A 811 31.57 25.03 62.82
C THR A 811 30.95 26.13 61.96
N GLY A 812 29.90 25.82 61.20
CA GLY A 812 29.11 26.78 60.45
C GLY A 812 28.02 27.44 61.32
N SER A 813 26.86 27.72 60.72
CA SER A 813 25.75 28.41 61.40
C SER A 813 24.36 28.04 60.87
N LEU A 814 24.22 26.86 60.27
CA LEU A 814 22.92 26.25 59.98
C LEU A 814 22.31 25.68 61.27
N ASP A 815 20.99 25.49 61.28
CA ASP A 815 20.31 24.75 62.34
C ASP A 815 20.51 23.22 62.15
N ASP A 816 20.30 22.45 63.23
CA ASP A 816 20.79 21.07 63.38
C ASP A 816 20.20 20.11 62.34
N ASP A 817 18.91 20.27 62.08
CA ASP A 817 18.05 19.54 61.16
C ASP A 817 18.45 19.74 59.67
N ASN A 818 19.42 20.61 59.39
CA ASN A 818 20.01 20.89 58.07
C ASN A 818 21.47 20.40 57.94
N VAL A 819 22.03 19.73 58.95
CA VAL A 819 23.45 19.34 58.99
C VAL A 819 23.60 17.84 59.24
N ASN A 820 24.03 17.09 58.23
CA ASN A 820 24.34 15.67 58.40
C ASN A 820 25.79 15.49 58.91
N MET A 821 25.96 15.18 60.20
CA MET A 821 27.27 14.88 60.81
C MET A 821 27.53 13.37 60.96
N THR A 822 26.84 12.49 60.21
CA THR A 822 27.04 11.03 60.31
C THR A 822 28.22 10.52 59.48
N ILE A 823 28.49 11.10 58.30
CA ILE A 823 29.26 10.43 57.25
C ILE A 823 30.76 10.39 57.52
N ASP A 824 31.29 9.24 57.89
CA ASP A 824 32.69 9.04 58.26
C ASP A 824 33.43 7.97 57.43
N PHE A 825 34.74 7.82 57.67
CA PHE A 825 35.57 6.84 56.99
C PHE A 825 36.63 6.20 57.91
N CYS A 826 36.53 4.90 58.08
CA CYS A 826 37.51 4.07 58.78
C CYS A 826 38.59 3.57 57.81
N VAL A 827 39.88 3.65 58.21
CA VAL A 827 40.96 2.96 57.50
C VAL A 827 41.83 2.13 58.43
N MET A 828 42.21 0.91 58.00
CA MET A 828 43.03 0.00 58.81
C MET A 828 44.42 -0.24 58.20
N VAL A 829 45.37 -0.70 59.02
CA VAL A 829 46.75 -1.01 58.58
C VAL A 829 46.78 -2.30 57.74
N GLY A 830 46.47 -2.17 56.46
CA GLY A 830 46.54 -3.27 55.51
C GLY A 830 47.98 -3.77 55.25
N VAL A 831 48.09 -5.02 54.81
CA VAL A 831 49.23 -5.37 53.95
C VAL A 831 49.11 -4.47 52.72
N PRO A 832 50.15 -3.71 52.30
CA PRO A 832 50.02 -2.77 51.21
C PRO A 832 49.53 -3.50 49.96
N ILE A 833 48.30 -3.20 49.54
CA ILE A 833 47.84 -3.50 48.19
C ILE A 833 48.83 -2.80 47.27
N THR A 834 49.75 -3.58 46.72
CA THR A 834 50.71 -3.06 45.76
C THR A 834 49.86 -2.68 44.55
N PRO A 835 49.72 -1.39 44.18
CA PRO A 835 49.00 -1.05 42.97
C PRO A 835 49.76 -1.72 41.85
N THR A 836 49.18 -2.77 41.27
CA THR A 836 49.79 -3.53 40.19
C THR A 836 50.11 -2.52 39.10
N PRO A 837 51.39 -2.23 38.80
CA PRO A 837 51.72 -1.25 37.77
C PRO A 837 51.03 -1.72 36.49
N PRO A 838 50.36 -0.84 35.72
CA PRO A 838 49.61 -1.24 34.53
C PRO A 838 50.54 -2.07 33.64
N VAL A 839 50.23 -3.36 33.51
CA VAL A 839 51.19 -4.34 33.00
C VAL A 839 51.34 -4.12 31.51
N ALA A 840 52.38 -3.37 31.13
CA ALA A 840 52.74 -3.07 29.77
C ALA A 840 53.22 -4.34 29.04
N GLY A 841 52.29 -5.23 28.69
CA GLY A 841 52.58 -6.53 28.08
C GLY A 841 51.50 -7.60 28.21
N GLU A 842 50.47 -7.43 29.04
CA GLU A 842 49.25 -8.26 28.95
C GLU A 842 48.20 -7.55 28.07
N PRO A 843 47.39 -8.28 27.29
CA PRO A 843 46.34 -7.66 26.49
C PRO A 843 45.30 -7.00 27.42
N SER A 844 44.79 -5.84 27.03
CA SER A 844 43.57 -5.30 27.63
C SER A 844 42.44 -6.28 27.34
N ILE A 845 42.06 -7.07 28.34
CA ILE A 845 40.95 -8.00 28.24
C ILE A 845 39.69 -7.11 28.17
N ALA A 846 39.19 -6.84 26.96
CA ALA A 846 38.01 -6.02 26.82
C ALA A 846 36.80 -6.76 27.39
N ASP A 847 36.01 -6.04 28.17
CA ASP A 847 34.94 -6.63 28.96
C ASP A 847 33.86 -7.32 28.10
N PRO A 848 33.24 -8.39 28.61
CA PRO A 848 32.02 -8.93 28.02
C PRO A 848 30.97 -7.83 27.90
N ALA A 849 30.38 -7.66 26.70
CA ALA A 849 29.23 -6.80 26.55
C ALA A 849 28.01 -7.49 27.18
N ILE A 850 27.48 -6.92 28.26
CA ILE A 850 26.28 -7.36 28.95
C ILE A 850 25.08 -6.49 28.55
N VAL A 851 23.95 -7.12 28.21
CA VAL A 851 22.68 -6.43 27.88
C VAL A 851 21.54 -7.13 28.60
N LYS A 852 20.66 -6.37 29.25
CA LYS A 852 19.47 -6.85 29.95
C LYS A 852 18.20 -6.29 29.30
N LEU A 853 17.22 -7.15 29.08
CA LEU A 853 15.90 -6.84 28.55
C LEU A 853 14.82 -7.49 29.44
N VAL A 854 13.58 -7.01 29.32
CA VAL A 854 12.42 -7.51 30.09
C VAL A 854 11.17 -7.59 29.22
N ASP A 855 10.41 -8.67 29.38
CA ASP A 855 9.15 -8.92 28.67
C ASP A 855 8.12 -9.61 29.60
N PRO A 856 6.93 -9.03 29.83
CA PRO A 856 6.51 -7.68 29.44
C PRO A 856 7.11 -6.61 30.37
N ALA A 857 7.38 -5.41 29.83
CA ALA A 857 7.80 -4.24 30.63
C ALA A 857 6.67 -3.64 31.49
N PHE A 858 5.41 -4.02 31.23
CA PHE A 858 4.23 -3.67 32.03
C PHE A 858 3.53 -4.94 32.50
N ALA A 859 3.38 -5.14 33.81
CA ALA A 859 2.79 -6.35 34.38
C ALA A 859 1.89 -6.10 35.60
N GLN A 860 0.76 -6.80 35.71
CA GLN A 860 -0.12 -6.77 36.89
C GLN A 860 0.32 -7.77 37.99
N PRO A 861 -0.14 -7.62 39.24
CA PRO A 861 0.06 -8.63 40.28
C PRO A 861 -0.37 -10.03 39.85
N ASN A 862 0.51 -11.02 40.04
CA ASN A 862 0.50 -12.40 39.52
C ASN A 862 0.93 -12.61 38.06
N GLU A 863 1.09 -11.58 37.21
CA GLU A 863 1.67 -11.77 35.87
C GLU A 863 3.14 -12.21 35.95
N THR A 864 3.56 -13.00 34.96
CA THR A 864 4.92 -13.54 34.83
C THR A 864 5.74 -12.63 33.94
N VAL A 865 6.98 -12.37 34.34
CA VAL A 865 7.91 -11.40 33.75
C VAL A 865 9.23 -12.08 33.48
N VAL A 866 9.66 -12.06 32.23
CA VAL A 866 10.86 -12.74 31.75
C VAL A 866 11.97 -11.72 31.51
N TRP A 867 13.03 -11.81 32.31
CA TRP A 867 14.26 -11.06 32.09
C TRP A 867 15.18 -11.86 31.19
N THR A 868 15.67 -11.23 30.12
CA THR A 868 16.66 -11.82 29.21
C THR A 868 17.95 -11.05 29.30
N ILE A 869 19.01 -11.70 29.76
CA ILE A 869 20.36 -11.14 29.88
C ILE A 869 21.23 -11.83 28.84
N THR A 870 21.88 -11.09 27.95
CA THR A 870 22.91 -11.62 27.05
C THR A 870 24.28 -11.17 27.51
N VAL A 871 25.24 -12.08 27.47
CA VAL A 871 26.65 -11.83 27.75
C VAL A 871 27.45 -12.23 26.52
N THR A 872 28.07 -11.25 25.87
CA THR A 872 28.80 -11.41 24.61
C THR A 872 30.28 -11.17 24.82
N ASN A 873 31.16 -11.99 24.24
CA ASN A 873 32.59 -11.67 24.14
C ASN A 873 32.87 -10.85 22.87
N PRO A 874 33.17 -9.54 22.95
CA PRO A 874 33.42 -8.71 21.77
C PRO A 874 34.84 -8.85 21.18
N THR A 875 35.70 -9.69 21.78
CA THR A 875 37.13 -9.79 21.41
C THR A 875 37.42 -10.91 20.42
N ASP A 876 38.63 -10.90 19.86
CA ASP A 876 39.22 -12.01 19.09
C ASP A 876 39.89 -13.08 19.98
N SER A 877 39.80 -12.94 21.31
CA SER A 877 40.40 -13.80 22.32
C SER A 877 39.36 -14.55 23.16
N THR A 878 39.72 -15.64 23.82
CA THR A 878 38.81 -16.34 24.75
C THR A 878 38.83 -15.68 26.12
N LEU A 879 37.67 -15.21 26.59
CA LEU A 879 37.47 -14.70 27.95
C LEU A 879 37.30 -15.88 28.93
N ALA A 880 37.75 -15.73 30.18
CA ALA A 880 37.80 -16.83 31.16
C ALA A 880 37.19 -16.41 32.50
N ASN A 881 36.39 -17.31 33.09
CA ASN A 881 35.66 -17.08 34.35
C ASN A 881 34.67 -15.89 34.31
N VAL A 882 34.04 -15.64 33.16
CA VAL A 882 33.00 -14.60 33.03
C VAL A 882 31.83 -14.93 33.96
N SER A 883 31.41 -13.97 34.77
CA SER A 883 30.33 -14.14 35.76
C SER A 883 29.63 -12.81 36.06
N PHE A 884 28.40 -12.86 36.57
CA PHE A 884 27.64 -11.69 37.01
C PHE A 884 26.71 -12.02 38.18
N THR A 885 26.30 -10.97 38.90
CA THR A 885 25.21 -11.00 39.89
C THR A 885 24.06 -10.09 39.46
N ASP A 886 22.84 -10.40 39.89
CA ASP A 886 21.60 -9.68 39.55
C ASP A 886 20.67 -9.76 40.77
N GLN A 887 20.23 -8.60 41.29
CA GLN A 887 19.48 -8.52 42.56
C GLN A 887 18.02 -8.18 42.27
N VAL A 888 17.17 -9.19 42.24
CA VAL A 888 15.76 -9.04 41.90
C VAL A 888 14.99 -8.44 43.09
N ASP A 889 14.38 -7.27 42.92
CA ASP A 889 13.54 -6.61 43.92
C ASP A 889 12.51 -7.56 44.59
N ALA A 890 12.33 -7.42 45.90
CA ALA A 890 11.51 -8.33 46.71
C ALA A 890 10.00 -8.36 46.34
N ARG A 891 9.47 -7.32 45.66
CA ARG A 891 8.11 -7.28 45.09
C ARG A 891 7.93 -8.28 43.95
N LEU A 892 9.02 -8.76 43.37
CA LEU A 892 9.06 -9.84 42.39
C LEU A 892 9.45 -11.17 43.06
N GLU A 893 8.97 -12.26 42.48
CA GLU A 893 9.27 -13.63 42.89
C GLU A 893 10.01 -14.37 41.78
N ILE A 894 11.24 -14.85 42.03
CA ILE A 894 11.95 -15.68 41.06
C ILE A 894 11.27 -17.06 40.99
N LEU A 895 10.76 -17.40 39.81
CA LEU A 895 10.15 -18.70 39.51
C LEU A 895 11.15 -19.69 38.90
N GLY A 896 12.21 -19.21 38.25
CA GLY A 896 13.26 -20.06 37.70
C GLY A 896 14.33 -19.30 36.92
N THR A 897 15.44 -19.99 36.66
CA THR A 897 16.58 -19.47 35.88
C THR A 897 17.06 -20.52 34.88
N ALA A 898 17.39 -20.11 33.66
CA ALA A 898 17.99 -20.94 32.62
C ALA A 898 19.13 -20.19 31.92
N ALA A 899 20.10 -20.91 31.34
CA ALA A 899 21.15 -20.34 30.51
C ALA A 899 21.45 -21.26 29.32
N THR A 900 21.91 -20.71 28.20
CA THR A 900 22.24 -21.48 26.99
C THR A 900 23.55 -22.27 27.11
N ASP A 901 24.50 -21.75 27.90
CA ASP A 901 25.69 -22.45 28.41
C ASP A 901 26.08 -21.82 29.76
N GLY A 902 27.10 -22.35 30.45
CA GLY A 902 27.50 -21.94 31.78
C GLY A 902 26.60 -22.49 32.89
N THR A 903 26.67 -21.87 34.07
CA THR A 903 25.86 -22.22 35.24
C THR A 903 25.21 -20.94 35.77
N VAL A 904 23.87 -20.90 35.72
CA VAL A 904 23.05 -19.91 36.44
C VAL A 904 22.36 -20.57 37.63
N SER A 905 22.21 -19.83 38.72
CA SER A 905 21.37 -20.22 39.85
C SER A 905 20.77 -18.99 40.53
N ALA A 906 19.69 -19.19 41.28
CA ALA A 906 19.10 -18.18 42.16
C ALA A 906 19.19 -18.65 43.63
N SER A 907 19.54 -17.74 44.52
CA SER A 907 19.62 -17.96 45.97
C SER A 907 18.87 -16.83 46.68
N GLY A 908 17.65 -17.11 47.13
CA GLY A 908 16.72 -16.06 47.55
C GLY A 908 16.32 -15.21 46.34
N GLN A 909 16.62 -13.92 46.42
CA GLN A 909 16.38 -12.95 45.33
C GLN A 909 17.63 -12.65 44.48
N THR A 910 18.80 -13.15 44.86
CA THR A 910 20.05 -12.98 44.09
C THR A 910 20.14 -14.04 43.00
N VAL A 911 20.26 -13.63 41.75
CA VAL A 911 20.69 -14.50 40.65
C VAL A 911 22.20 -14.37 40.49
N THR A 912 22.87 -15.49 40.16
CA THR A 912 24.30 -15.53 39.87
C THR A 912 24.56 -16.42 38.68
N PHE A 913 25.35 -15.93 37.73
CA PHE A 913 25.79 -16.64 36.54
C PHE A 913 27.32 -16.79 36.52
N SER A 914 27.81 -17.90 35.98
CA SER A 914 29.24 -18.12 35.72
C SER A 914 29.49 -19.05 34.53
N ILE A 915 30.53 -18.76 33.75
CA ILE A 915 31.03 -19.64 32.68
C ILE A 915 32.57 -19.63 32.69
N ALA A 916 33.18 -20.82 32.58
CA ALA A 916 34.64 -20.97 32.71
C ALA A 916 35.42 -20.38 31.52
N SER A 917 34.80 -20.36 30.33
CA SER A 917 35.41 -19.94 29.06
C SER A 917 34.30 -19.43 28.14
N LEU A 918 34.48 -18.26 27.54
CA LEU A 918 33.58 -17.65 26.56
C LEU A 918 34.40 -17.31 25.29
N ALA A 919 34.12 -17.98 24.18
CA ALA A 919 34.90 -17.91 22.95
C ALA A 919 34.71 -16.56 22.20
N PRO A 920 35.62 -16.19 21.27
CA PRO A 920 35.50 -14.97 20.47
C PRO A 920 34.14 -14.84 19.78
N ASN A 921 33.44 -13.73 19.99
CA ASN A 921 32.09 -13.46 19.46
C ASN A 921 30.99 -14.45 19.95
N GLU A 922 31.26 -15.23 21.00
CA GLU A 922 30.25 -16.09 21.61
C GLU A 922 29.27 -15.27 22.47
N VAL A 923 27.98 -15.62 22.37
CA VAL A 923 26.87 -14.99 23.09
C VAL A 923 26.20 -16.07 23.94
N VAL A 924 26.20 -15.89 25.25
CA VAL A 924 25.41 -16.71 26.17
C VAL A 924 24.17 -15.92 26.59
N THR A 925 23.00 -16.57 26.50
CA THR A 925 21.72 -15.98 26.93
C THR A 925 21.29 -16.63 28.23
N ILE A 926 20.96 -15.80 29.21
CA ILE A 926 20.46 -16.16 30.53
C ILE A 926 19.02 -15.64 30.63
N THR A 927 18.10 -16.51 31.02
CA THR A 927 16.69 -16.18 31.23
C THR A 927 16.36 -16.29 32.71
N VAL A 928 15.84 -15.22 33.31
CA VAL A 928 15.30 -15.23 34.67
C VAL A 928 13.79 -15.05 34.58
N THR A 929 13.02 -16.09 34.92
CA THR A 929 11.56 -16.00 34.99
C THR A 929 11.17 -15.53 36.39
N THR A 930 10.46 -14.41 36.46
CA THR A 930 9.92 -13.83 37.70
C THR A 930 8.41 -13.68 37.62
N ARG A 931 7.77 -13.35 38.74
CA ARG A 931 6.34 -13.00 38.82
C ARG A 931 6.15 -11.81 39.76
N VAL A 932 5.29 -10.86 39.41
CA VAL A 932 4.85 -9.81 40.36
C VAL A 932 4.07 -10.47 41.48
N ARG A 933 4.48 -10.28 42.75
CA ARG A 933 3.79 -10.91 43.89
C ARG A 933 2.34 -10.39 43.99
N SER A 934 1.42 -11.27 44.36
CA SER A 934 0.02 -10.91 44.66
C SER A 934 -0.15 -9.95 45.84
N THR A 935 0.92 -9.76 46.62
CA THR A 935 1.00 -8.90 47.80
C THR A 935 1.98 -7.73 47.60
N ALA A 936 2.32 -7.39 46.35
CA ALA A 936 3.07 -6.19 46.05
C ALA A 936 2.10 -5.02 45.92
N ASP A 937 2.32 -3.96 46.70
CA ASP A 937 1.56 -2.72 46.60
C ASP A 937 1.89 -2.04 45.26
N VAL A 938 0.85 -1.74 44.48
CA VAL A 938 0.93 -1.24 43.10
C VAL A 938 0.15 0.07 42.94
N PRO A 939 0.59 1.03 42.11
CA PRO A 939 1.68 0.90 41.13
C PRO A 939 3.10 0.93 41.71
N PHE A 940 4.07 0.43 40.95
CA PHE A 940 5.49 0.59 41.24
C PHE A 940 6.34 0.62 39.96
N ILE A 941 7.57 1.10 40.07
CA ILE A 941 8.62 0.99 39.05
C ILE A 941 9.83 0.30 39.70
N ILE A 942 10.50 -0.60 38.95
CA ILE A 942 11.73 -1.29 39.36
C ILE A 942 12.70 -1.30 38.17
N ASP A 943 13.90 -0.76 38.36
CA ASP A 943 15.04 -0.95 37.47
C ASP A 943 15.92 -2.09 37.99
N ASN A 944 15.70 -3.32 37.51
CA ASN A 944 16.57 -4.45 37.88
C ASN A 944 17.86 -4.37 37.07
N THR A 945 19.01 -4.60 37.72
CA THR A 945 20.36 -4.47 37.14
C THR A 945 21.19 -5.74 37.31
N ALA A 946 21.78 -6.22 36.22
CA ALA A 946 22.82 -7.25 36.23
C ALA A 946 24.20 -6.58 36.20
N ILE A 947 25.16 -7.06 37.00
CA ILE A 947 26.49 -6.47 37.17
C ILE A 947 27.56 -7.57 37.01
N LEU A 948 28.51 -7.37 36.09
CA LEU A 948 29.63 -8.29 35.88
C LEU A 948 30.55 -8.33 37.11
N SER A 949 31.07 -9.53 37.39
CA SER A 949 32.00 -9.77 38.50
C SER A 949 33.46 -9.65 38.07
N ASN A 950 34.28 -9.08 38.96
CA ASN A 950 35.75 -9.04 38.83
C ASN A 950 36.32 -10.40 38.38
N PRO A 951 37.16 -10.46 37.33
CA PRO A 951 37.98 -9.36 36.78
C PRO A 951 37.28 -8.44 35.77
N TYR A 952 36.00 -8.67 35.47
CA TYR A 952 35.27 -7.93 34.44
C TYR A 952 34.46 -6.77 35.02
N THR A 953 34.26 -5.73 34.22
CA THR A 953 33.45 -4.54 34.55
C THR A 953 32.31 -4.35 33.56
N GLY A 954 31.22 -3.73 34.02
CA GLY A 954 30.04 -3.44 33.21
C GLY A 954 28.75 -3.97 33.81
N SER A 955 27.65 -3.27 33.54
CA SER A 955 26.32 -3.60 34.04
C SER A 955 25.26 -3.33 32.97
N SER A 956 24.06 -3.87 33.15
CA SER A 956 22.92 -3.54 32.31
C SER A 956 21.61 -3.64 33.09
N SER A 957 20.77 -2.60 32.95
CA SER A 957 19.52 -2.42 33.67
C SER A 957 18.33 -2.53 32.72
N ALA A 958 17.20 -3.01 33.23
CA ALA A 958 15.93 -2.98 32.52
C ALA A 958 14.78 -2.61 33.48
N ARG A 959 13.82 -1.84 32.97
CA ARG A 959 12.70 -1.29 33.75
C ARG A 959 11.44 -2.12 33.63
N ILE A 960 10.83 -2.46 34.76
CA ILE A 960 9.43 -2.90 34.82
C ILE A 960 8.58 -1.88 35.56
N THR A 961 7.40 -1.60 35.00
CA THR A 961 6.32 -0.86 35.66
C THR A 961 5.18 -1.84 35.99
N SER A 962 4.62 -1.75 37.20
CA SER A 962 3.44 -2.52 37.58
C SER A 962 2.26 -1.59 37.86
N VAL A 963 1.07 -2.03 37.45
CA VAL A 963 -0.15 -1.20 37.37
C VAL A 963 -1.35 -1.95 37.96
N GLN A 964 -2.30 -1.21 38.52
CA GLN A 964 -3.51 -1.80 39.10
C GLN A 964 -4.44 -2.37 38.01
N SER A 965 -4.63 -1.64 36.91
CA SER A 965 -5.38 -2.04 35.72
C SER A 965 -4.56 -1.82 34.45
N LEU A 966 -4.70 -2.71 33.47
CA LEU A 966 -4.29 -2.42 32.09
C LEU A 966 -5.37 -1.55 31.42
N PRO A 967 -5.01 -0.65 30.48
CA PRO A 967 -5.98 0.13 29.71
C PRO A 967 -7.03 -0.75 29.01
N SER A 968 -8.27 -0.28 28.94
CA SER A 968 -9.44 -1.08 28.52
C SER A 968 -9.62 -1.22 27.00
N THR A 969 -8.54 -1.46 26.25
CA THR A 969 -8.57 -1.52 24.77
C THR A 969 -9.00 -2.88 24.20
N GLY A 970 -9.43 -3.83 25.04
CA GLY A 970 -10.10 -5.09 24.66
C GLY A 970 -9.22 -6.18 24.02
N GLU A 971 -8.25 -5.79 23.19
CA GLU A 971 -7.35 -6.69 22.45
C GLU A 971 -5.96 -6.81 23.12
N THR A 972 -5.30 -7.95 22.91
CA THR A 972 -3.87 -8.08 23.26
C THR A 972 -3.02 -7.23 22.32
N PRO A 973 -2.29 -6.20 22.80
CA PRO A 973 -1.57 -5.30 21.91
C PRO A 973 -0.50 -6.03 21.10
N ALA A 974 -0.29 -5.60 19.84
CA ALA A 974 0.67 -6.24 18.93
C ALA A 974 2.12 -6.27 19.46
N TRP A 975 2.48 -5.40 20.42
CA TRP A 975 3.77 -5.41 21.10
C TRP A 975 3.93 -6.50 22.18
N ARG A 976 2.83 -7.15 22.63
CA ARG A 976 2.89 -8.36 23.49
C ARG A 976 3.06 -9.67 22.68
N ALA A 977 3.30 -9.58 21.36
CA ALA A 977 3.70 -10.74 20.55
C ALA A 977 5.22 -10.99 20.67
N PRO A 978 5.70 -12.24 20.90
CA PRO A 978 7.10 -12.51 21.18
C PRO A 978 8.00 -12.30 19.95
N LEU A 979 8.63 -11.13 19.86
CA LEU A 979 9.53 -10.73 18.77
C LEU A 979 10.89 -11.44 18.84
N MET A 980 10.89 -12.73 18.49
CA MET A 980 12.06 -13.56 18.18
C MET A 980 12.79 -13.11 16.89
N MET A 981 13.06 -11.79 16.72
CA MET A 981 13.63 -11.25 15.48
C MET A 981 14.52 -9.99 15.58
N ILE A 982 15.12 -9.69 16.75
CA ILE A 982 16.22 -8.72 16.84
C ILE A 982 17.51 -9.39 17.34
N LEU A 983 18.15 -10.16 16.45
CA LEU A 983 19.47 -10.78 16.69
C LEU A 983 20.41 -10.62 15.46
N VAL A 984 20.38 -9.44 14.81
CA VAL A 984 21.25 -9.12 13.66
C VAL A 984 21.72 -7.66 13.66
N ILE A 985 20.83 -6.70 13.95
CA ILE A 985 21.06 -5.28 13.61
C ILE A 985 22.07 -4.58 14.53
N SER A 986 22.14 -4.95 15.81
CA SER A 986 23.05 -4.31 16.80
C SER A 986 24.54 -4.53 16.51
N MET A 987 24.92 -5.56 15.74
CA MET A 987 26.32 -5.78 15.34
C MET A 987 26.81 -4.82 14.24
N GLY A 988 25.92 -4.06 13.59
CA GLY A 988 26.28 -3.15 12.49
C GLY A 988 26.86 -1.80 12.94
N ALA A 989 26.32 -1.21 14.01
CA ALA A 989 26.59 0.19 14.36
C ALA A 989 27.99 0.43 14.96
N GLY A 990 28.50 -0.50 15.77
CA GLY A 990 29.77 -0.32 16.51
C GLY A 990 31.03 -0.33 15.63
N VAL A 991 30.96 -0.89 14.42
CA VAL A 991 32.15 -1.15 13.57
C VAL A 991 32.51 0.04 12.66
N THR A 992 31.58 0.95 12.39
CA THR A 992 31.78 2.01 11.37
C THR A 992 32.52 3.26 11.90
N ILE A 993 32.55 3.49 13.21
CA ILE A 993 33.10 4.73 13.79
C ILE A 993 34.61 4.63 14.14
N LEU A 994 35.17 3.42 14.23
CA LEU A 994 36.59 3.21 14.60
C LEU A 994 37.55 2.92 13.41
N LEU A 995 37.21 3.39 12.21
CA LEU A 995 38.07 3.31 11.01
C LEU A 995 38.45 4.68 10.41
N HIS A 996 38.25 5.78 11.14
CA HIS A 996 38.64 7.14 10.74
C HIS A 996 39.27 7.97 11.88
N ARG A 997 40.23 7.38 12.60
CA ARG A 997 41.34 8.12 13.27
C ARG A 997 42.58 7.25 13.43
#